data_AF-A0A505J1H8-F1
#
_entry.id   AF-A0A505J1H8-F1
#
_cell.length_a   1.000
_cell.length_b   1.000
_cell.length_c   1.000
_cell.angle_alpha   90.00
_cell.angle_beta   90.00
_cell.angle_gamma   90.00
#
_symmetry.space_group_name_H-M   'P 1'
#
loop_
_entity.id
_entity.type
_entity.pdbx_description
1 polymer ?
#
loop_
_entity_poly.entity_id
_entity_poly.type
_entity_poly.pdbx_seq_one_letter_code
_entity_poly.pdbx_strand_id
1 'polypeptide(L)'
;MIMNASTGRGVYLQGKTPQVKLDNSQLLVTDTGATQGMILEGTDALLSLSNKSELSIIGAGTGALENIQIGNNNARPELSVTGESKVSVTTTSGTGAASDTENNAIHLRGVDPKAIFNDAELNIEILSGSRRGLYLNGINSDLRILDSKIDIETLRNTGLRTLGNNGNNLISNSQIDLLSGTSVSIGFTGDLMKTSISNNSKINSDQAMYFAGQEVIFDNNSEIDITNTVATSFTTISDHRSRFGVLTFERRGSTKGQFTINHSRLSIDKRDRQMVRGALNILGGDNELLVENGGSLNIVNEGNGIPNDSTANNANAGVGFRNYESDPTLISNNDFIVRDPGSRIDIQANYGAAVTMSTTGAVFDGSVTVENQGYFVATGNTAGNSSGVFVGRLVHVTFDNPLFLDFTNYRTGGGQVFGVSNANSTFTGINSDLSLWENNSDLLGDPFSNFRKLDYSFRGINYNTLVSSSDPDQLNTDTLGTTGLLPYTRISSNNGRWAIADELRVPTNADKKIHGRVSLPVGLDDSRPAWDDEAIVTVEVESPSGETTQEYTAKTVGDTNEAPGISIYGEEPRGGLFEIDLDEPLEAGSKVRISKVELTSGELTDGFEHQILTETVEVFPIIPPTPAQFSSSTISQDSTTIQGITDNLDAEVTATHNGEPLNTESVSVDADGRFSLDLSEVSLEIDDEIQVFLRDAEGSAVAAGVVNPPETNNTRGNINPSTELIFHDVTFESATILTVGDLGPISPVDPLDPEIEVDPENKPELPEDQGQLSIDFVSSFNFGSQAISVHDQTYYAQPQRLLNEDGTINESEERPNYVQISDRRSENDRNGWTLAVTQKEQFKGAENQVLNGARLSLSNQQVITAQGGEAPGLQSAPVTLVPGNQRTLLQAQGSEGTGTWIYRFGDGETAGESVALDVPRGANPEAATYSSTLIWELSAIPGN
;
A
#
# COMPACT_ATOMS: atom_id res chain seq x y z
N MET A 1 61.29 16.60 -1.47
CA MET A 1 62.52 16.33 -0.68
C MET A 1 62.26 15.11 0.20
N ILE A 2 63.19 14.16 0.29
CA ILE A 2 63.07 12.96 1.14
C ILE A 2 64.16 13.03 2.21
N MET A 3 63.78 12.91 3.48
CA MET A 3 64.70 12.87 4.62
C MET A 3 64.48 11.59 5.43
N ASN A 4 65.56 10.88 5.74
CA ASN A 4 65.55 9.69 6.59
C ASN A 4 66.43 9.92 7.81
N ALA A 5 65.88 9.79 9.02
CA ALA A 5 66.61 9.95 10.26
C ALA A 5 66.36 8.75 11.20
N SER A 6 67.43 8.20 11.79
CA SER A 6 67.35 7.14 12.81
C SER A 6 67.59 7.67 14.23
N THR A 7 68.19 8.86 14.35
CA THR A 7 68.44 9.60 15.60
C THR A 7 68.40 11.11 15.32
N GLY A 8 67.93 11.94 16.27
CA GLY A 8 67.96 13.40 16.15
C GLY A 8 66.65 14.04 15.69
N ARG A 9 66.75 15.12 14.89
CA ARG A 9 65.64 15.92 14.37
C ARG A 9 65.71 16.01 12.85
N GLY A 10 64.61 15.80 12.13
CA GLY A 10 64.56 15.95 10.67
C GLY A 10 64.77 17.40 10.25
N VAL A 11 63.82 18.28 10.58
CA VAL A 11 63.94 19.73 10.43
C VAL A 11 63.95 20.38 11.81
N TYR A 12 64.99 21.17 12.11
CA TYR A 12 65.06 21.94 13.35
C TYR A 12 65.46 23.39 13.06
N LEU A 13 64.52 24.31 13.28
CA LEU A 13 64.74 25.75 13.14
C LEU A 13 64.51 26.45 14.47
N GLN A 14 65.48 27.29 14.88
CA GLN A 14 65.41 28.12 16.07
C GLN A 14 65.66 29.59 15.71
N GLY A 15 64.99 30.52 16.38
CA GLY A 15 65.20 31.95 16.17
C GLY A 15 63.99 32.78 16.60
N LYS A 16 63.95 34.07 16.23
CA LYS A 16 62.78 34.91 16.55
C LYS A 16 61.55 34.51 15.74
N THR A 17 61.74 34.19 14.46
CA THR A 17 60.66 33.91 13.49
C THR A 17 61.06 32.74 12.57
N PRO A 18 61.26 31.51 13.09
CA PRO A 18 61.59 30.37 12.23
C PRO A 18 60.41 30.01 11.35
N GLN A 19 60.64 29.80 10.04
CA GLN A 19 59.57 29.51 9.09
C GLN A 19 59.95 28.37 8.15
N VAL A 20 59.01 27.46 7.93
CA VAL A 20 59.01 26.52 6.82
C VAL A 20 57.80 26.85 5.95
N LYS A 21 58.04 27.14 4.67
CA LYS A 21 57.00 27.44 3.68
C LYS A 21 57.14 26.46 2.52
N LEU A 22 56.12 25.64 2.32
CA LEU A 22 55.98 24.77 1.18
C LEU A 22 54.97 25.41 0.23
N ASP A 23 55.40 25.63 -1.00
CA ASP A 23 54.59 26.18 -2.08
C ASP A 23 54.79 25.27 -3.29
N ASN A 24 53.72 24.59 -3.74
CA ASN A 24 53.76 23.55 -4.76
C ASN A 24 54.94 22.57 -4.56
N SER A 25 55.07 22.08 -3.32
CA SER A 25 56.25 21.36 -2.84
C SER A 25 55.88 20.14 -2.04
N GLN A 26 56.68 19.07 -2.18
CA GLN A 26 56.54 17.84 -1.39
C GLN A 26 57.73 17.64 -0.44
N LEU A 27 57.45 17.35 0.83
CA LEU A 27 58.43 16.98 1.85
C LEU A 27 58.00 15.69 2.54
N LEU A 28 58.82 14.65 2.39
CA LEU A 28 58.67 13.37 3.08
C LEU A 28 59.78 13.24 4.13
N VAL A 29 59.40 12.99 5.37
CA VAL A 29 60.30 12.74 6.50
C VAL A 29 60.01 11.35 7.06
N THR A 30 61.01 10.49 7.14
CA THR A 30 60.90 9.17 7.76
C THR A 30 61.84 9.08 8.96
N ASP A 31 61.26 8.80 10.11
CA ASP A 31 61.89 8.75 11.42
C ASP A 31 61.82 7.31 11.95
N THR A 32 62.93 6.59 11.96
CA THR A 32 62.95 5.16 12.38
C THR A 32 63.29 4.95 13.86
N GLY A 33 63.64 6.00 14.59
CA GLY A 33 63.97 5.97 16.02
C GLY A 33 63.02 6.82 16.86
N ALA A 34 63.28 6.96 18.17
CA ALA A 34 62.58 7.93 19.01
C ALA A 34 63.05 9.36 18.69
N THR A 35 62.67 9.87 17.52
CA THR A 35 63.15 11.13 16.92
C THR A 35 62.00 12.12 16.69
N GLN A 36 62.35 13.38 16.43
CA GLN A 36 61.41 14.44 16.11
C GLN A 36 61.46 14.73 14.60
N GLY A 37 60.32 14.77 13.93
CA GLY A 37 60.29 15.03 12.49
C GLY A 37 60.58 16.49 12.15
N MET A 38 59.84 17.42 12.76
CA MET A 38 59.97 18.85 12.53
C MET A 38 59.76 19.67 13.80
N ILE A 39 60.71 20.53 14.14
CA ILE A 39 60.68 21.38 15.33
C ILE A 39 60.98 22.84 14.94
N LEU A 40 60.05 23.75 15.20
CA LEU A 40 60.16 25.19 14.94
C LEU A 40 60.04 25.98 16.25
N GLU A 41 61.14 26.56 16.73
CA GLU A 41 61.22 27.24 18.03
C GLU A 41 61.45 28.74 17.88
N GLY A 42 60.41 29.55 18.11
CA GLY A 42 60.48 31.01 18.04
C GLY A 42 59.15 31.71 18.23
N THR A 43 59.20 33.02 18.51
CA THR A 43 58.03 33.89 18.80
C THR A 43 56.94 33.82 17.72
N ASP A 44 57.35 33.80 16.44
CA ASP A 44 56.46 33.71 15.28
C ASP A 44 56.84 32.49 14.43
N ALA A 45 56.91 31.33 15.07
CA ALA A 45 57.19 30.06 14.41
C ALA A 45 56.05 29.70 13.45
N LEU A 46 56.37 29.45 12.17
CA LEU A 46 55.38 29.20 11.13
C LEU A 46 55.72 27.95 10.33
N LEU A 47 54.77 27.01 10.27
CA LEU A 47 54.71 25.98 9.23
C LEU A 47 53.56 26.32 8.28
N SER A 48 53.88 26.58 7.02
CA SER A 48 52.89 26.92 6.00
C SER A 48 53.01 26.01 4.78
N LEU A 49 51.88 25.45 4.33
CA LEU A 49 51.72 24.68 3.11
C LEU A 49 50.68 25.35 2.23
N SER A 50 51.00 25.56 0.96
CA SER A 50 50.13 26.20 -0.02
C SER A 50 50.27 25.58 -1.41
N ASN A 51 49.27 25.77 -2.27
CA ASN A 51 49.29 25.39 -3.68
C ASN A 51 49.64 23.90 -3.89
N LYS A 52 48.80 22.97 -3.41
CA LYS A 52 48.96 21.51 -3.56
C LYS A 52 50.27 20.99 -2.98
N SER A 53 50.73 21.61 -1.89
CA SER A 53 51.92 21.13 -1.17
C SER A 53 51.59 19.93 -0.30
N GLU A 54 52.59 19.08 -0.06
CA GLU A 54 52.44 17.87 0.76
C GLU A 54 53.57 17.77 1.78
N LEU A 55 53.21 17.58 3.05
CA LEU A 55 54.13 17.18 4.12
C LEU A 55 53.70 15.83 4.66
N SER A 56 54.57 14.82 4.55
CA SER A 56 54.33 13.50 5.11
C SER A 56 55.43 13.15 6.12
N ILE A 57 55.04 12.73 7.32
CA ILE A 57 55.94 12.25 8.37
C ILE A 57 55.57 10.82 8.73
N ILE A 58 56.53 9.91 8.60
CA ILE A 58 56.42 8.50 9.00
C ILE A 58 57.32 8.26 10.22
N GLY A 59 56.75 8.15 11.41
CA GLY A 59 57.47 7.94 12.67
C GLY A 59 57.34 6.51 13.19
N ALA A 60 58.34 5.64 12.96
CA ALA A 60 58.31 4.25 13.40
C ALA A 60 58.77 4.04 14.85
N GLY A 61 59.35 5.05 15.52
CA GLY A 61 59.90 4.91 16.87
C GLY A 61 58.91 5.03 18.01
N THR A 62 59.08 4.20 19.04
CA THR A 62 58.20 4.10 20.22
C THR A 62 58.52 5.12 21.34
N GLY A 63 58.93 6.33 20.98
CA GLY A 63 59.22 7.42 21.92
C GLY A 63 58.00 8.25 22.31
N ALA A 64 58.21 9.26 23.17
CA ALA A 64 57.22 10.28 23.54
C ALA A 64 57.52 11.66 22.92
N LEU A 65 58.56 11.79 22.10
CA LEU A 65 58.88 13.05 21.42
C LEU A 65 57.83 13.38 20.35
N GLU A 66 57.58 14.67 20.12
CA GLU A 66 56.61 15.15 19.15
C GLU A 66 57.08 14.92 17.70
N ASN A 67 56.17 14.61 16.78
CA ASN A 67 56.52 14.49 15.36
C ASN A 67 56.65 15.87 14.72
N ILE A 68 55.70 16.78 14.99
CA ILE A 68 55.74 18.19 14.61
C ILE A 68 55.52 19.04 15.86
N GLN A 69 56.47 19.92 16.17
CA GLN A 69 56.34 20.94 17.22
C GLN A 69 56.52 22.34 16.63
N ILE A 70 55.62 23.26 16.98
CA ILE A 70 55.67 24.67 16.59
C ILE A 70 55.51 25.54 17.83
N GLY A 71 56.44 26.47 18.04
CA GLY A 71 56.43 27.44 19.13
C GLY A 71 57.31 27.04 20.31
N ASN A 72 57.06 25.91 20.97
CA ASN A 72 57.72 25.53 22.24
C ASN A 72 57.59 26.62 23.34
N ASN A 73 56.34 27.01 23.67
CA ASN A 73 55.94 28.10 24.60
C ASN A 73 56.17 29.53 24.10
N ASN A 74 56.58 29.69 22.85
CA ASN A 74 56.69 31.01 22.26
C ASN A 74 55.32 31.60 21.89
N ALA A 75 55.21 32.92 21.80
CA ALA A 75 53.91 33.59 21.83
C ALA A 75 52.92 33.17 20.74
N ARG A 76 53.30 33.14 19.45
CA ARG A 76 52.36 33.01 18.32
C ARG A 76 52.79 31.93 17.31
N PRO A 77 52.76 30.65 17.69
CA PRO A 77 53.01 29.57 16.74
C PRO A 77 51.83 29.38 15.79
N GLU A 78 52.13 29.18 14.51
CA GLU A 78 51.11 29.03 13.47
C GLU A 78 51.39 27.81 12.57
N LEU A 79 50.32 27.04 12.35
CA LEU A 79 50.22 26.04 11.28
C LEU A 79 49.17 26.53 10.29
N SER A 80 49.54 26.67 9.02
CA SER A 80 48.62 27.07 7.95
C SER A 80 48.74 26.11 6.77
N VAL A 81 47.65 25.42 6.43
CA VAL A 81 47.57 24.47 5.31
C VAL A 81 46.44 24.94 4.41
N THR A 82 46.77 25.31 3.17
CA THR A 82 45.79 25.89 2.24
C THR A 82 45.95 25.44 0.79
N GLY A 83 44.91 25.65 -0.02
CA GLY A 83 44.96 25.54 -1.48
C GLY A 83 45.27 24.10 -1.93
N GLU A 84 44.37 23.19 -1.57
CA GLU A 84 44.44 21.73 -1.78
C GLU A 84 45.72 21.08 -1.21
N SER A 85 46.31 21.68 -0.16
CA SER A 85 47.54 21.14 0.46
C SER A 85 47.24 20.08 1.52
N LYS A 86 48.21 19.19 1.76
CA LYS A 86 48.07 18.02 2.62
C LYS A 86 49.17 17.92 3.69
N VAL A 87 48.76 17.60 4.91
CA VAL A 87 49.67 17.16 5.98
C VAL A 87 49.31 15.73 6.39
N SER A 88 50.29 14.84 6.47
CA SER A 88 50.10 13.45 6.91
C SER A 88 51.12 13.06 7.97
N VAL A 89 50.66 12.43 9.05
CA VAL A 89 51.51 11.88 10.10
C VAL A 89 51.08 10.46 10.43
N THR A 90 51.86 9.47 10.02
CA THR A 90 51.69 8.07 10.44
C THR A 90 52.77 7.75 11.45
N THR A 91 52.40 7.43 12.70
CA THR A 91 53.39 7.30 13.78
C THR A 91 53.04 6.23 14.81
N THR A 92 54.07 5.70 15.47
CA THR A 92 53.93 4.92 16.70
C THR A 92 54.19 5.79 17.94
N SER A 93 53.86 5.25 19.12
CA SER A 93 54.19 5.83 20.42
C SER A 93 54.55 4.74 21.42
N GLY A 94 55.39 5.13 22.38
CA GLY A 94 55.65 4.32 23.58
C GLY A 94 54.46 4.26 24.53
N THR A 95 54.67 3.62 25.68
CA THR A 95 53.65 3.43 26.72
C THR A 95 53.46 4.65 27.64
N GLY A 96 54.23 5.72 27.46
CA GLY A 96 54.09 6.95 28.23
C GLY A 96 52.75 7.65 27.98
N ALA A 97 52.18 8.26 29.02
CA ALA A 97 50.97 9.07 28.89
C ALA A 97 51.26 10.36 28.10
N ALA A 98 50.29 10.85 27.33
CA ALA A 98 50.39 12.17 26.72
C ALA A 98 50.30 13.29 27.75
N SER A 99 51.03 14.38 27.49
CA SER A 99 51.12 15.55 28.37
C SER A 99 51.06 16.85 27.56
N ASP A 100 51.09 17.98 28.26
CA ASP A 100 51.11 19.31 27.66
C ASP A 100 52.45 19.69 27.01
N THR A 101 53.42 18.78 27.06
CA THR A 101 54.77 19.00 26.53
C THR A 101 55.27 17.85 25.66
N GLU A 102 54.65 16.67 25.72
CA GLU A 102 55.15 15.45 25.10
C GLU A 102 54.00 14.53 24.62
N ASN A 103 54.35 13.64 23.70
CA ASN A 103 53.52 12.60 23.09
C ASN A 103 52.33 13.13 22.28
N ASN A 104 52.61 14.12 21.43
CA ASN A 104 51.65 14.71 20.51
C ASN A 104 52.18 14.54 19.07
N ALA A 105 51.32 14.20 18.11
CA ALA A 105 51.73 14.07 16.71
C ALA A 105 52.03 15.45 16.12
N ILE A 106 51.08 16.39 16.23
CA ILE A 106 51.25 17.78 15.82
C ILE A 106 50.92 18.66 17.02
N HIS A 107 51.87 19.48 17.46
CA HIS A 107 51.73 20.28 18.68
C HIS A 107 52.10 21.74 18.44
N LEU A 108 51.13 22.63 18.65
CA LEU A 108 51.31 24.07 18.65
C LEU A 108 51.24 24.56 20.08
N ARG A 109 52.37 25.03 20.60
CA ARG A 109 52.52 25.39 22.01
C ARG A 109 52.97 26.83 22.16
N GLY A 110 52.08 27.68 22.66
CA GLY A 110 52.32 29.11 22.76
C GLY A 110 51.27 29.88 23.58
N VAL A 111 51.31 31.21 23.55
CA VAL A 111 50.28 32.05 24.20
C VAL A 111 49.02 32.12 23.32
N ASP A 112 49.21 32.28 22.01
CA ASP A 112 48.19 32.45 20.98
C ASP A 112 48.43 31.43 19.83
N PRO A 113 48.35 30.11 20.08
CA PRO A 113 48.59 29.11 19.04
C PRO A 113 47.44 29.10 18.03
N LYS A 114 47.78 29.01 16.74
CA LYS A 114 46.81 29.05 15.65
C LYS A 114 47.02 27.94 14.63
N ALA A 115 45.99 27.15 14.35
CA ALA A 115 46.00 26.17 13.27
C ALA A 115 44.87 26.48 12.28
N ILE A 116 45.22 26.59 10.99
CA ILE A 116 44.30 26.88 9.90
C ILE A 116 44.43 25.79 8.85
N PHE A 117 43.32 25.11 8.58
CA PHE A 117 43.11 24.25 7.42
C PHE A 117 42.02 24.92 6.59
N ASN A 118 42.34 25.31 5.36
CA ASN A 118 41.40 25.97 4.45
C ASN A 118 41.59 25.42 3.04
N ASP A 119 40.63 24.64 2.54
CA ASP A 119 40.81 23.84 1.33
C ASP A 119 42.04 22.93 1.48
N ALA A 120 42.00 22.03 2.47
CA ALA A 120 43.15 21.24 2.90
C ALA A 120 42.78 19.82 3.37
N GLU A 121 43.79 18.94 3.43
CA GLU A 121 43.69 17.59 3.97
C GLU A 121 44.65 17.39 5.16
N LEU A 122 44.15 16.85 6.29
CA LEU A 122 44.97 16.41 7.42
C LEU A 122 44.71 14.93 7.71
N ASN A 123 45.75 14.11 7.61
CA ASN A 123 45.66 12.69 7.94
C ASN A 123 46.61 12.36 9.10
N ILE A 124 46.10 11.85 10.21
CA ILE A 124 46.94 11.39 11.33
C ILE A 124 46.57 9.96 11.69
N GLU A 125 47.53 9.06 11.63
CA GLU A 125 47.35 7.65 11.98
C GLU A 125 48.31 7.27 13.11
N ILE A 126 47.78 6.96 14.29
CA ILE A 126 48.57 6.57 15.46
C ILE A 126 48.48 5.05 15.65
N LEU A 127 49.50 4.35 15.16
CA LEU A 127 49.54 2.88 15.09
C LEU A 127 49.69 2.17 16.44
N SER A 128 50.24 2.86 17.46
CA SER A 128 50.41 2.29 18.81
C SER A 128 50.58 3.36 19.88
N GLY A 129 50.29 3.02 21.14
CA GLY A 129 50.57 3.87 22.30
C GLY A 129 49.46 4.88 22.62
N SER A 130 49.82 5.97 23.30
CA SER A 130 48.88 6.96 23.85
C SER A 130 49.08 8.37 23.32
N ARG A 131 49.68 8.50 22.14
CA ARG A 131 49.94 9.80 21.50
C ARG A 131 48.63 10.49 21.11
N ARG A 132 48.59 11.82 21.23
CA ARG A 132 47.49 12.67 20.72
C ARG A 132 47.72 13.03 19.25
N GLY A 133 46.66 13.33 18.51
CA GLY A 133 46.73 13.84 17.14
C GLY A 133 47.24 15.28 17.08
N LEU A 134 46.32 16.20 16.75
CA LEU A 134 46.58 17.64 16.73
C LEU A 134 46.26 18.26 18.09
N TYR A 135 47.23 18.97 18.66
CA TYR A 135 47.07 19.66 19.94
C TYR A 135 47.52 21.12 19.87
N LEU A 136 46.62 22.03 20.25
CA LEU A 136 46.91 23.44 20.49
C LEU A 136 46.76 23.73 21.98
N ASN A 137 47.81 24.25 22.63
CA ASN A 137 47.72 24.75 24.00
C ASN A 137 48.28 26.17 24.16
N GLY A 138 47.41 27.06 24.67
CA GLY A 138 47.70 28.47 24.91
C GLY A 138 46.47 29.24 25.41
N ILE A 139 46.61 30.49 25.84
CA ILE A 139 45.50 31.28 26.39
C ILE A 139 44.39 31.50 25.35
N ASN A 140 44.78 31.81 24.12
CA ASN A 140 43.87 32.15 23.02
C ASN A 140 44.06 31.17 21.84
N SER A 141 43.89 29.87 22.09
CA SER A 141 44.02 28.84 21.05
C SER A 141 42.96 29.00 19.95
N ASP A 142 43.36 29.07 18.68
CA ASP A 142 42.47 29.28 17.53
C ASP A 142 42.63 28.14 16.51
N LEU A 143 41.62 27.27 16.42
CA LEU A 143 41.55 26.18 15.45
C LEU A 143 40.48 26.49 14.40
N ARG A 144 40.86 26.51 13.12
CA ARG A 144 39.95 26.74 11.99
C ARG A 144 40.11 25.63 10.96
N ILE A 145 39.00 24.96 10.65
CA ILE A 145 38.90 23.91 9.64
C ILE A 145 37.80 24.33 8.68
N LEU A 146 38.19 24.74 7.48
CA LEU A 146 37.34 25.37 6.49
C LEU A 146 37.48 24.62 5.18
N ASP A 147 36.39 24.23 4.54
CA ASP A 147 36.43 23.59 3.21
C ASP A 147 37.41 22.39 3.14
N SER A 148 37.56 21.66 4.25
CA SER A 148 38.68 20.73 4.46
C SER A 148 38.23 19.32 4.82
N LYS A 149 39.14 18.35 4.63
CA LYS A 149 38.97 16.96 5.07
C LYS A 149 39.99 16.61 6.15
N ILE A 150 39.53 16.03 7.26
CA ILE A 150 40.38 15.67 8.39
C ILE A 150 40.10 14.23 8.80
N ASP A 151 41.08 13.36 8.63
CA ASP A 151 41.02 11.94 9.01
C ASP A 151 42.01 11.69 10.15
N ILE A 152 41.53 11.34 11.34
CA ILE A 152 42.40 11.08 12.49
C ILE A 152 42.03 9.77 13.18
N GLU A 153 43.00 8.86 13.25
CA GLU A 153 42.89 7.59 13.96
C GLU A 153 43.79 7.60 15.21
N THR A 154 43.16 7.56 16.40
CA THR A 154 43.85 7.54 17.69
C THR A 154 43.38 6.40 18.59
N LEU A 155 44.30 5.52 19.00
CA LEU A 155 43.92 4.34 19.79
C LEU A 155 43.48 4.63 21.23
N ARG A 156 44.20 5.51 21.94
CA ARG A 156 44.08 5.68 23.42
C ARG A 156 44.05 7.13 23.91
N ASN A 157 44.02 8.11 23.02
CA ASN A 157 44.03 9.53 23.41
C ASN A 157 43.32 10.40 22.37
N THR A 158 43.38 11.72 22.57
CA THR A 158 42.61 12.68 21.79
C THR A 158 43.14 12.91 20.38
N GLY A 159 42.23 12.93 19.41
CA GLY A 159 42.51 13.27 18.01
C GLY A 159 42.70 14.77 17.84
N LEU A 160 41.66 15.55 18.11
CA LEU A 160 41.66 17.03 18.08
C LEU A 160 41.58 17.59 19.50
N ARG A 161 42.64 18.25 19.96
CA ARG A 161 42.70 18.87 21.29
C ARG A 161 42.96 20.36 21.18
N THR A 162 42.13 21.17 21.83
CA THR A 162 42.42 22.59 22.08
C THR A 162 42.26 22.91 23.56
N LEU A 163 43.26 23.58 24.12
CA LEU A 163 43.27 24.02 25.52
C LEU A 163 43.58 25.52 25.55
N GLY A 164 42.62 26.31 26.03
CA GLY A 164 42.78 27.74 26.18
C GLY A 164 41.56 28.48 26.69
N ASN A 165 41.72 29.35 27.69
CA ASN A 165 40.61 30.02 28.35
C ASN A 165 39.73 30.84 27.39
N ASN A 166 40.28 31.49 26.38
CA ASN A 166 39.52 32.25 25.38
C ASN A 166 39.66 31.66 23.98
N GLY A 167 39.78 30.32 23.90
CA GLY A 167 39.97 29.64 22.62
C GLY A 167 38.75 29.71 21.71
N ASN A 168 38.98 29.63 20.39
CA ASN A 168 37.94 29.52 19.39
C ASN A 168 38.19 28.29 18.53
N ASN A 169 37.16 27.48 18.31
CA ASN A 169 37.18 26.36 17.38
C ASN A 169 36.08 26.59 16.33
N LEU A 170 36.47 26.68 15.06
CA LEU A 170 35.56 26.86 13.93
C LEU A 170 35.74 25.71 12.94
N ILE A 171 34.67 24.99 12.69
CA ILE A 171 34.57 23.96 11.66
C ILE A 171 33.47 24.40 10.70
N SER A 172 33.79 24.52 9.41
CA SER A 172 32.85 25.02 8.41
C SER A 172 33.05 24.31 7.07
N ASN A 173 31.95 23.86 6.45
CA ASN A 173 31.95 23.15 5.16
C ASN A 173 33.04 22.06 5.06
N SER A 174 33.19 21.28 6.14
CA SER A 174 34.31 20.34 6.27
C SER A 174 33.83 18.95 6.68
N GLN A 175 34.57 17.93 6.25
CA GLN A 175 34.37 16.54 6.68
C GLN A 175 35.46 16.14 7.67
N ILE A 176 35.07 15.59 8.81
CA ILE A 176 35.98 15.14 9.87
C ILE A 176 35.61 13.71 10.28
N ASP A 177 36.53 12.77 10.09
CA ASP A 177 36.39 11.38 10.47
C ASP A 177 37.39 11.05 11.60
N LEU A 178 36.87 10.69 12.78
CA LEU A 178 37.66 10.45 13.99
C LEU A 178 37.40 9.03 14.51
N LEU A 179 38.13 8.05 13.97
CA LEU A 179 37.82 6.63 14.11
C LEU A 179 38.89 5.87 14.91
N SER A 180 38.59 4.61 15.27
CA SER A 180 39.56 3.62 15.76
C SER A 180 40.19 3.97 17.10
N GLY A 181 39.37 4.23 18.13
CA GLY A 181 39.89 4.51 19.47
C GLY A 181 39.01 4.13 20.64
N THR A 182 39.60 4.26 21.83
CA THR A 182 38.97 3.94 23.11
C THR A 182 38.86 5.17 24.00
N SER A 183 38.93 6.39 23.46
CA SER A 183 39.08 7.61 24.24
C SER A 183 38.10 8.70 23.76
N VAL A 184 38.55 9.95 23.78
CA VAL A 184 37.78 11.12 23.36
C VAL A 184 38.41 11.67 22.09
N SER A 185 37.70 11.67 20.97
CA SER A 185 38.19 12.15 19.68
C SER A 185 38.39 13.66 19.65
N ILE A 186 37.44 14.42 20.20
CA ILE A 186 37.48 15.89 20.29
C ILE A 186 37.50 16.32 21.76
N GLY A 187 38.55 17.03 22.15
CA GLY A 187 38.66 17.66 23.47
C GLY A 187 38.93 19.15 23.34
N PHE A 188 37.89 19.96 23.38
CA PHE A 188 37.98 21.42 23.33
C PHE A 188 37.65 21.96 24.71
N THR A 189 38.61 22.60 25.38
CA THR A 189 38.42 23.05 26.77
C THR A 189 38.99 24.44 27.05
N GLY A 190 38.16 25.28 27.66
CA GLY A 190 38.54 26.56 28.26
C GLY A 190 37.37 27.18 29.00
N ASP A 191 37.60 28.23 29.79
CA ASP A 191 36.51 28.87 30.56
C ASP A 191 35.52 29.64 29.66
N LEU A 192 36.04 30.41 28.70
CA LEU A 192 35.30 31.23 27.74
C LEU A 192 35.46 30.71 26.31
N MET A 193 35.76 29.42 26.16
CA MET A 193 35.95 28.82 24.86
C MET A 193 34.64 28.80 24.07
N LYS A 194 34.74 29.07 22.77
CA LYS A 194 33.63 29.00 21.82
C LYS A 194 33.91 27.96 20.75
N THR A 195 32.90 27.13 20.46
CA THR A 195 32.97 26.12 19.40
C THR A 195 31.80 26.30 18.45
N SER A 196 32.09 26.41 17.16
CA SER A 196 31.08 26.49 16.10
C SER A 196 31.36 25.45 15.03
N ILE A 197 30.35 24.66 14.69
CA ILE A 197 30.34 23.69 13.60
C ILE A 197 29.21 24.10 12.67
N SER A 198 29.54 24.43 11.41
CA SER A 198 28.61 25.15 10.53
C SER A 198 28.69 24.74 9.06
N ASN A 199 27.70 25.16 8.29
CA ASN A 199 27.71 25.17 6.82
C ASN A 199 27.97 23.80 6.21
N ASN A 200 27.05 22.85 6.38
CA ASN A 200 27.17 21.47 5.85
C ASN A 200 28.40 20.71 6.36
N SER A 201 28.90 21.04 7.55
CA SER A 201 30.01 20.29 8.14
C SER A 201 29.53 18.92 8.61
N LYS A 202 30.35 17.88 8.41
CA LYS A 202 30.07 16.52 8.87
C LYS A 202 31.17 16.04 9.79
N ILE A 203 30.82 15.56 10.98
CA ILE A 203 31.73 14.92 11.92
C ILE A 203 31.23 13.51 12.26
N ASN A 204 32.04 12.51 11.97
CA ASN A 204 31.78 11.12 12.36
C ASN A 204 32.80 10.67 13.41
N SER A 205 32.34 10.05 14.49
CA SER A 205 33.22 9.57 15.57
C SER A 205 32.71 8.27 16.19
N ASP A 206 33.60 7.31 16.43
CA ASP A 206 33.32 6.13 17.27
C ASP A 206 33.73 6.33 18.76
N GLN A 207 34.43 7.45 19.01
CA GLN A 207 34.92 7.88 20.31
C GLN A 207 34.05 8.98 20.92
N ALA A 208 34.25 9.26 22.20
CA ALA A 208 33.54 10.34 22.88
C ALA A 208 34.01 11.74 22.44
N MET A 209 33.19 12.76 22.70
CA MET A 209 33.52 14.18 22.51
C MET A 209 33.33 14.97 23.80
N TYR A 210 34.19 15.97 24.01
CA TYR A 210 34.20 16.81 25.20
C TYR A 210 34.38 18.28 24.81
N PHE A 211 33.35 19.07 25.08
CA PHE A 211 33.34 20.51 24.91
C PHE A 211 33.20 21.17 26.28
N ALA A 212 34.19 21.97 26.67
CA ALA A 212 34.10 22.80 27.85
C ALA A 212 34.34 24.26 27.50
N GLY A 213 33.40 25.13 27.85
CA GLY A 213 33.39 26.50 27.40
C GLY A 213 32.10 27.23 27.73
N GLN A 214 31.95 28.39 27.09
CA GLN A 214 30.76 29.22 27.19
C GLN A 214 29.67 28.77 26.21
N GLU A 215 30.08 28.39 24.99
CA GLU A 215 29.17 28.26 23.85
C GLU A 215 29.63 27.15 22.89
N VAL A 216 28.68 26.29 22.53
CA VAL A 216 28.80 25.27 21.48
C VAL A 216 27.59 25.41 20.56
N ILE A 217 27.82 25.69 19.28
CA ILE A 217 26.76 25.88 18.28
C ILE A 217 27.00 24.96 17.09
N PHE A 218 25.99 24.16 16.77
CA PHE A 218 25.89 23.42 15.50
C PHE A 218 24.86 24.11 14.62
N ASP A 219 25.26 24.54 13.43
CA ASP A 219 24.47 25.45 12.60
C ASP A 219 24.52 25.10 11.09
N ASN A 220 23.55 25.63 10.33
CA ASN A 220 23.50 25.59 8.86
C ASN A 220 23.75 24.21 8.26
N ASN A 221 22.84 23.27 8.51
CA ASN A 221 22.77 21.93 7.94
C ASN A 221 24.00 21.06 8.26
N SER A 222 24.57 21.21 9.46
CA SER A 222 25.71 20.38 9.88
C SER A 222 25.25 19.08 10.54
N GLU A 223 26.04 18.01 10.38
CA GLU A 223 25.75 16.67 10.92
C GLU A 223 26.90 16.21 11.84
N ILE A 224 26.56 15.87 13.07
CA ILE A 224 27.50 15.28 14.03
C ILE A 224 26.95 13.92 14.46
N ASP A 225 27.64 12.84 14.09
CA ASP A 225 27.24 11.47 14.37
C ASP A 225 28.29 10.79 15.27
N ILE A 226 27.85 10.30 16.43
CA ILE A 226 28.70 9.59 17.38
C ILE A 226 28.15 8.18 17.61
N THR A 227 28.87 7.14 17.15
CA THR A 227 28.49 5.73 17.37
C THR A 227 29.50 5.06 18.29
N ASN A 228 29.23 5.10 19.59
CA ASN A 228 30.16 4.57 20.59
C ASN A 228 29.89 3.09 20.90
N THR A 229 30.66 2.21 20.27
CA THR A 229 30.56 0.73 20.45
C THR A 229 31.53 0.18 21.49
N VAL A 230 32.57 0.93 21.84
CA VAL A 230 33.59 0.53 22.80
C VAL A 230 33.61 1.50 23.97
N ALA A 231 33.67 0.95 25.18
CA ALA A 231 33.72 1.72 26.41
C ALA A 231 34.89 2.70 26.41
N THR A 232 34.58 3.97 26.70
CA THR A 232 35.57 5.05 26.73
C THR A 232 36.50 4.91 27.94
N SER A 233 37.76 4.60 27.67
CA SER A 233 38.86 4.59 28.63
C SER A 233 39.04 5.97 29.28
N PHE A 234 39.53 5.96 30.52
CA PHE A 234 39.70 7.19 31.29
C PHE A 234 40.88 8.00 30.75
N THR A 235 40.59 9.08 30.02
CA THR A 235 41.56 10.13 29.69
C THR A 235 41.31 11.38 30.51
N THR A 236 42.35 11.90 31.15
CA THR A 236 42.29 13.20 31.83
C THR A 236 42.35 14.30 30.78
N ILE A 237 41.19 14.83 30.38
CA ILE A 237 41.07 15.95 29.45
C ILE A 237 40.86 17.26 30.21
N SER A 238 40.30 17.16 31.39
CA SER A 238 39.90 18.27 32.25
C SER A 238 40.45 18.04 33.67
N ASP A 239 40.56 19.12 34.45
CA ASP A 239 40.91 19.14 35.87
C ASP A 239 39.87 18.42 36.75
N HIS A 240 38.65 18.26 36.24
CA HIS A 240 37.59 17.48 36.86
C HIS A 240 37.71 16.00 36.45
N ARG A 241 38.17 15.19 37.41
CA ARG A 241 38.48 13.78 37.19
C ARG A 241 37.18 12.97 37.03
N SER A 242 37.04 12.33 35.86
CA SER A 242 36.77 10.88 35.71
C SER A 242 35.39 10.32 35.30
N ARG A 243 34.37 11.08 34.86
CA ARG A 243 33.08 10.47 34.43
C ARG A 243 32.36 11.20 33.28
N PHE A 244 32.84 11.08 32.05
CA PHE A 244 32.28 11.74 30.84
C PHE A 244 31.13 10.97 30.21
N GLY A 245 30.19 11.64 29.53
CA GLY A 245 29.23 10.98 28.63
C GLY A 245 29.90 10.53 27.34
N VAL A 246 29.13 10.01 26.38
CA VAL A 246 29.62 9.86 24.99
C VAL A 246 29.84 11.25 24.39
N LEU A 247 28.88 12.14 24.58
CA LEU A 247 29.10 13.58 24.42
C LEU A 247 29.03 14.25 25.80
N THR A 248 29.94 15.20 26.03
CA THR A 248 29.92 16.02 27.24
C THR A 248 30.03 17.50 26.89
N PHE A 249 29.07 18.28 27.39
CA PHE A 249 29.16 19.74 27.43
C PHE A 249 29.38 20.17 28.89
N GLU A 250 30.42 20.94 29.15
CA GLU A 250 30.74 21.46 30.48
C GLU A 250 30.80 22.99 30.44
N ARG A 251 29.86 23.64 31.13
CA ARG A 251 29.97 25.06 31.42
C ARG A 251 31.11 25.29 32.40
N ARG A 252 32.01 26.19 32.02
CA ARG A 252 33.07 26.72 32.89
C ARG A 252 32.86 28.22 33.09
N GLY A 253 33.28 28.73 34.24
CA GLY A 253 33.09 30.13 34.60
C GLY A 253 31.68 30.47 35.12
N SER A 254 31.35 31.76 35.14
CA SER A 254 30.12 32.28 35.77
C SER A 254 28.98 32.60 34.78
N THR A 255 29.24 32.59 33.47
CA THR A 255 28.23 32.86 32.43
C THR A 255 27.39 31.63 32.12
N LYS A 256 26.12 31.79 31.71
CA LYS A 256 25.25 30.68 31.27
C LYS A 256 25.96 29.84 30.20
N GLY A 257 25.90 28.51 30.32
CA GLY A 257 26.42 27.61 29.29
C GLY A 257 25.40 27.44 28.17
N GLN A 258 25.79 27.62 26.92
CA GLN A 258 24.90 27.49 25.77
C GLN A 258 25.34 26.34 24.86
N PHE A 259 24.43 25.40 24.64
CA PHE A 259 24.58 24.36 23.63
C PHE A 259 23.38 24.43 22.68
N THR A 260 23.63 24.87 21.45
CA THR A 260 22.59 25.10 20.44
C THR A 260 22.76 24.16 19.25
N ILE A 261 21.66 23.55 18.82
CA ILE A 261 21.54 22.80 17.57
C ILE A 261 20.51 23.52 16.72
N ASN A 262 20.99 24.32 15.77
CA ASN A 262 20.17 25.17 14.91
C ASN A 262 20.22 24.62 13.48
N HIS A 263 19.08 24.28 12.89
CA HIS A 263 19.01 23.77 11.51
C HIS A 263 20.07 22.69 11.19
N SER A 264 20.37 21.81 12.14
CA SER A 264 21.50 20.86 12.12
C SER A 264 21.15 19.60 12.89
N ARG A 265 21.92 18.52 12.72
CA ARG A 265 21.68 17.24 13.40
C ARG A 265 22.83 16.86 14.33
N LEU A 266 22.48 16.45 15.54
CA LEU A 266 23.34 15.68 16.44
C LEU A 266 22.72 14.30 16.69
N SER A 267 23.45 13.24 16.37
CA SER A 267 23.09 11.87 16.72
C SER A 267 24.12 11.26 17.68
N ILE A 268 23.64 10.72 18.80
CA ILE A 268 24.46 9.98 19.76
C ILE A 268 23.87 8.58 19.91
N ASP A 269 24.63 7.59 19.48
CA ASP A 269 24.29 6.18 19.58
C ASP A 269 25.30 5.47 20.49
N LYS A 270 24.89 5.26 21.74
CA LYS A 270 25.72 4.63 22.78
C LYS A 270 25.40 3.14 22.84
N ARG A 271 26.30 2.32 22.29
CA ARG A 271 26.24 0.85 22.22
C ARG A 271 27.37 0.13 22.96
N ASP A 272 28.11 0.83 23.82
CA ASP A 272 29.21 0.26 24.60
C ASP A 272 28.78 -0.73 25.70
N ARG A 273 27.46 -0.88 25.88
CA ARG A 273 26.80 -1.71 26.88
C ARG A 273 27.23 -1.44 28.32
N GLN A 274 27.73 -0.24 28.60
CA GLN A 274 28.18 0.14 29.93
C GLN A 274 27.08 0.87 30.68
N MET A 275 26.93 0.51 31.96
CA MET A 275 25.96 1.16 32.84
C MET A 275 26.33 2.61 33.15
N VAL A 276 27.64 2.89 33.13
CA VAL A 276 28.17 4.17 33.58
C VAL A 276 28.07 5.18 32.44
N ARG A 277 27.72 6.40 32.84
CA ARG A 277 27.73 7.61 32.00
C ARG A 277 26.56 7.64 31.02
N GLY A 278 25.69 8.63 31.15
CA GLY A 278 24.64 8.87 30.16
C GLY A 278 25.22 9.16 28.77
N ALA A 279 24.38 9.09 27.74
CA ALA A 279 24.82 9.34 26.37
C ALA A 279 25.26 10.80 26.19
N LEU A 280 24.42 11.75 26.59
CA LEU A 280 24.75 13.18 26.69
C LEU A 280 24.86 13.60 28.17
N ASN A 281 26.00 14.15 28.56
CA ASN A 281 26.15 14.77 29.87
C ASN A 281 26.33 16.29 29.76
N ILE A 282 25.61 17.03 30.59
CA ILE A 282 25.68 18.49 30.67
C ILE A 282 26.12 18.87 32.09
N LEU A 283 27.26 19.57 32.22
CA LEU A 283 27.91 19.84 33.49
C LEU A 283 27.95 21.34 33.81
N GLY A 284 27.96 21.67 35.10
CA GLY A 284 28.31 23.01 35.61
C GLY A 284 27.12 23.90 35.97
N GLY A 285 25.88 23.41 35.84
CA GLY A 285 24.67 24.16 36.16
C GLY A 285 24.41 25.39 35.26
N ASP A 286 23.20 25.96 35.27
CA ASP A 286 22.81 27.11 34.41
C ASP A 286 23.17 26.89 32.94
N ASN A 287 22.86 25.69 32.46
CA ASN A 287 23.02 25.33 31.06
C ASN A 287 21.70 25.51 30.32
N GLU A 288 21.80 25.83 29.04
CA GLU A 288 20.70 25.82 28.07
C GLU A 288 21.08 24.86 26.95
N LEU A 289 20.26 23.84 26.75
CA LEU A 289 20.26 23.03 25.54
C LEU A 289 19.09 23.50 24.68
N LEU A 290 19.39 24.08 23.52
CA LEU A 290 18.41 24.65 22.60
C LEU A 290 18.45 23.91 21.25
N VAL A 291 17.30 23.44 20.80
CA VAL A 291 17.12 22.85 19.46
C VAL A 291 16.07 23.65 18.70
N GLU A 292 16.47 24.27 17.58
CA GLU A 292 15.60 25.24 16.88
C GLU A 292 15.78 25.26 15.36
N ASN A 293 14.85 25.92 14.66
CA ASN A 293 14.78 26.07 13.19
C ASN A 293 15.04 24.78 12.38
N GLY A 294 14.43 23.67 12.75
CA GLY A 294 14.64 22.37 12.09
C GLY A 294 15.84 21.60 12.61
N GLY A 295 16.41 21.99 13.75
CA GLY A 295 17.48 21.26 14.41
C GLY A 295 17.01 19.91 14.98
N SER A 296 17.89 18.92 15.06
CA SER A 296 17.56 17.58 15.54
C SER A 296 18.61 17.04 16.53
N LEU A 297 18.14 16.59 17.69
CA LEU A 297 18.92 15.84 18.68
C LEU A 297 18.35 14.43 18.81
N ASN A 298 19.10 13.43 18.35
CA ASN A 298 18.70 12.03 18.46
C ASN A 298 19.67 11.30 19.39
N ILE A 299 19.16 10.68 20.43
CA ILE A 299 19.95 9.96 21.43
C ILE A 299 19.40 8.56 21.61
N VAL A 300 20.24 7.56 21.37
CA VAL A 300 19.98 6.17 21.76
C VAL A 300 21.01 5.75 22.80
N ASN A 301 20.56 5.34 23.97
CA ASN A 301 21.39 4.70 24.98
C ASN A 301 20.91 3.25 25.20
N GLU A 302 21.68 2.29 24.68
CA GLU A 302 21.39 0.86 24.84
C GLU A 302 21.48 0.40 26.29
N GLY A 303 22.19 1.13 27.16
CA GLY A 303 22.42 0.75 28.56
C GLY A 303 23.14 -0.60 28.70
N ASN A 304 23.18 -1.13 29.93
CA ASN A 304 23.84 -2.41 30.24
C ASN A 304 22.90 -3.62 30.26
N GLY A 305 21.65 -3.48 29.80
CA GLY A 305 20.64 -4.54 29.88
C GLY A 305 19.92 -4.66 31.24
N ILE A 306 20.22 -3.80 32.21
CA ILE A 306 19.61 -3.84 33.56
C ILE A 306 18.95 -2.49 33.83
N PRO A 307 17.61 -2.42 34.01
CA PRO A 307 16.92 -1.18 34.34
C PRO A 307 17.55 -0.46 35.54
N ASN A 308 17.63 0.87 35.46
CA ASN A 308 18.17 1.73 36.51
C ASN A 308 17.34 3.01 36.63
N ASP A 309 17.27 3.59 37.82
CA ASP A 309 16.54 4.84 38.05
C ASP A 309 17.31 6.09 37.63
N SER A 310 18.58 5.94 37.21
CA SER A 310 19.46 7.01 36.75
C SER A 310 19.72 8.14 37.75
N THR A 311 19.32 7.98 39.02
CA THR A 311 19.51 8.96 40.11
C THR A 311 20.95 9.02 40.61
N ALA A 312 21.73 7.95 40.41
CA ALA A 312 23.14 7.90 40.78
C ALA A 312 24.02 7.87 39.53
N ASN A 313 24.91 8.86 39.39
CA ASN A 313 25.89 8.95 38.31
C ASN A 313 25.32 8.91 36.87
N ASN A 314 24.04 9.24 36.69
CA ASN A 314 23.34 9.18 35.40
C ASN A 314 23.44 7.80 34.74
N ALA A 315 23.40 6.72 35.54
CA ALA A 315 23.53 5.37 35.02
C ALA A 315 22.41 5.08 34.01
N ASN A 316 22.74 4.54 32.84
CA ASN A 316 21.84 4.27 31.71
C ASN A 316 20.99 5.46 31.20
N ALA A 317 21.26 6.69 31.64
CA ALA A 317 20.43 7.84 31.26
C ALA A 317 20.65 8.24 29.79
N GLY A 318 19.63 8.75 29.11
CA GLY A 318 19.80 9.41 27.82
C GLY A 318 20.61 10.70 27.98
N VAL A 319 20.01 11.67 28.67
CA VAL A 319 20.61 12.95 29.04
C VAL A 319 20.77 13.04 30.55
N GLY A 320 21.94 13.48 31.01
CA GLY A 320 22.23 13.65 32.42
C GLY A 320 22.86 14.99 32.77
N PHE A 321 22.21 15.77 33.63
CA PHE A 321 22.76 17.00 34.18
C PHE A 321 23.58 16.73 35.45
N ARG A 322 24.73 17.40 35.61
CA ARG A 322 25.59 17.27 36.80
C ARG A 322 26.18 18.60 37.28
N ASN A 323 26.40 18.69 38.58
CA ASN A 323 27.23 19.73 39.20
C ASN A 323 28.68 19.28 39.39
N TYR A 324 29.58 20.25 39.59
CA TYR A 324 30.87 20.03 40.21
C TYR A 324 30.65 19.49 41.63
N GLU A 325 31.20 18.31 41.96
CA GLU A 325 30.84 17.45 43.12
C GLU A 325 31.02 18.03 44.55
N SER A 326 30.83 19.32 44.83
CA SER A 326 31.19 19.88 46.15
C SER A 326 30.21 20.81 46.84
N ASP A 327 29.05 21.16 46.26
CA ASP A 327 28.07 21.97 46.99
C ASP A 327 26.60 21.60 46.69
N PRO A 328 25.92 20.85 47.58
CA PRO A 328 24.50 20.54 47.45
C PRO A 328 23.58 21.76 47.70
N THR A 329 24.13 22.93 48.05
CA THR A 329 23.37 24.18 48.26
C THR A 329 23.32 25.08 47.01
N LEU A 330 24.18 24.83 46.02
CA LEU A 330 24.15 25.49 44.72
C LEU A 330 23.14 24.78 43.81
N ILE A 331 21.88 25.21 43.92
CA ILE A 331 20.82 24.82 43.01
C ILE A 331 20.92 25.74 41.79
N SER A 332 21.43 25.18 40.69
CA SER A 332 21.44 25.82 39.38
C SER A 332 20.32 25.24 38.52
N ASN A 333 19.68 26.10 37.74
CA ASN A 333 18.63 25.70 36.80
C ASN A 333 19.27 25.11 35.54
N ASN A 334 18.61 24.21 34.83
CA ASN A 334 19.04 23.80 33.49
C ASN A 334 17.84 23.82 32.56
N ASP A 335 17.99 24.49 31.42
CA ASP A 335 16.92 24.69 30.47
C ASP A 335 17.08 23.73 29.29
N PHE A 336 15.98 23.06 28.95
CA PHE A 336 15.89 22.12 27.84
C PHE A 336 14.78 22.60 26.91
N ILE A 337 15.15 23.15 25.75
CA ILE A 337 14.24 23.90 24.88
C ILE A 337 14.26 23.29 23.49
N VAL A 338 13.08 23.01 22.95
CA VAL A 338 12.88 22.71 21.53
C VAL A 338 11.77 23.58 20.96
N ARG A 339 12.03 24.20 19.81
CA ARG A 339 11.07 25.11 19.19
C ARG A 339 11.20 25.22 17.68
N ASP A 340 10.16 25.76 17.07
CA ASP A 340 10.02 25.96 15.63
C ASP A 340 9.73 24.67 14.85
N PRO A 341 8.98 24.76 13.74
CA PRO A 341 8.66 23.61 12.90
C PRO A 341 9.90 22.83 12.46
N GLY A 342 9.80 21.51 12.51
CA GLY A 342 10.87 20.57 12.14
C GLY A 342 11.93 20.35 13.22
N SER A 343 11.95 21.16 14.29
CA SER A 343 12.90 20.96 15.39
C SER A 343 12.49 19.79 16.27
N ARG A 344 13.42 18.87 16.52
CA ARG A 344 13.15 17.59 17.14
C ARG A 344 14.16 17.20 18.20
N ILE A 345 13.66 16.69 19.31
CA ILE A 345 14.44 15.93 20.28
C ILE A 345 13.82 14.55 20.42
N ASP A 346 14.66 13.53 20.25
CA ASP A 346 14.30 12.12 20.44
C ASP A 346 15.33 11.46 21.35
N ILE A 347 14.87 11.03 22.53
CA ILE A 347 15.71 10.37 23.52
C ILE A 347 15.15 8.99 23.83
N GLN A 348 15.94 7.97 23.57
CA GLN A 348 15.67 6.58 23.90
C GLN A 348 16.69 6.05 24.91
N ALA A 349 16.27 5.87 26.15
CA ALA A 349 17.07 5.29 27.23
C ALA A 349 16.56 3.89 27.62
N ASN A 350 17.05 2.84 26.94
CA ASN A 350 16.47 1.49 26.98
C ASN A 350 16.42 0.83 28.37
N TYR A 351 17.25 1.28 29.32
CA TYR A 351 17.34 0.75 30.68
C TYR A 351 17.58 1.85 31.73
N GLY A 352 17.12 3.07 31.46
CA GLY A 352 17.31 4.22 32.35
C GLY A 352 16.23 5.28 32.20
N ALA A 353 16.41 6.40 32.89
CA ALA A 353 15.61 7.61 32.66
C ALA A 353 16.05 8.31 31.36
N ALA A 354 15.11 8.87 30.61
CA ALA A 354 15.41 9.66 29.43
C ALA A 354 16.21 10.91 29.79
N VAL A 355 15.76 11.65 30.81
CA VAL A 355 16.41 12.86 31.32
C VAL A 355 16.53 12.78 32.84
N THR A 356 17.76 12.89 33.34
CA THR A 356 18.04 12.94 34.78
C THR A 356 18.75 14.23 35.16
N MET A 357 18.14 14.96 36.09
CA MET A 357 18.71 16.12 36.78
C MET A 357 19.08 15.72 38.20
N SER A 358 19.83 14.62 38.34
CA SER A 358 20.16 14.03 39.63
C SER A 358 21.53 13.37 39.62
N THR A 359 22.20 13.37 40.76
CA THR A 359 23.43 12.61 40.99
C THR A 359 23.41 12.02 42.41
N THR A 360 24.42 11.22 42.75
CA THR A 360 24.52 10.62 44.09
C THR A 360 24.53 11.71 45.18
N GLY A 361 23.40 11.85 45.87
CA GLY A 361 23.23 12.78 47.00
C GLY A 361 22.75 14.19 46.64
N ALA A 362 22.43 14.49 45.37
CA ALA A 362 21.89 15.80 44.98
C ALA A 362 20.89 15.68 43.82
N VAL A 363 19.81 16.47 43.86
CA VAL A 363 18.80 16.56 42.80
C VAL A 363 18.64 18.03 42.43
N PHE A 364 18.64 18.34 41.14
CA PHE A 364 18.75 19.70 40.59
C PHE A 364 17.41 20.22 40.06
N ASP A 365 17.39 21.53 39.80
CA ASP A 365 16.24 22.20 39.17
C ASP A 365 16.43 22.26 37.66
N GLY A 366 15.32 22.37 36.96
CA GLY A 366 15.34 22.55 35.52
C GLY A 366 14.02 22.97 34.92
N SER A 367 14.07 23.24 33.64
CA SER A 367 12.90 23.50 32.83
C SER A 367 12.93 22.65 31.55
N VAL A 368 11.74 22.27 31.09
CA VAL A 368 11.53 21.68 29.77
C VAL A 368 10.53 22.56 29.05
N THR A 369 10.90 23.07 27.87
CA THR A 369 10.04 23.93 27.06
C THR A 369 9.93 23.39 25.65
N VAL A 370 8.70 23.16 25.19
CA VAL A 370 8.39 22.76 23.80
C VAL A 370 7.42 23.79 23.23
N GLU A 371 7.87 24.64 22.32
CA GLU A 371 7.04 25.74 21.82
C GLU A 371 7.03 25.79 20.28
N ASN A 372 6.03 26.45 19.69
CA ASN A 372 5.98 26.74 18.26
C ASN A 372 6.23 25.49 17.38
N GLN A 373 5.44 24.45 17.55
CA GLN A 373 5.52 23.19 16.79
C GLN A 373 6.80 22.36 17.01
N GLY A 374 7.50 22.55 18.14
CA GLY A 374 8.59 21.65 18.54
C GLY A 374 8.13 20.20 18.72
N TYR A 375 9.02 19.25 18.43
CA TYR A 375 8.82 17.81 18.62
C TYR A 375 9.70 17.29 19.75
N PHE A 376 9.13 16.62 20.76
CA PHE A 376 9.90 16.03 21.86
C PHE A 376 9.42 14.65 22.30
N VAL A 377 10.20 13.62 21.98
CA VAL A 377 10.04 12.26 22.50
C VAL A 377 11.11 11.95 23.55
N ALA A 378 10.67 11.40 24.67
CA ALA A 378 11.54 10.96 25.76
C ALA A 378 11.05 9.64 26.33
N THR A 379 11.75 8.56 25.96
CA THR A 379 11.42 7.20 26.39
C THR A 379 12.47 6.64 27.33
N GLY A 380 12.02 5.90 28.34
CA GLY A 380 12.91 5.25 29.30
C GLY A 380 12.32 3.99 29.88
N ASN A 381 13.12 3.28 30.67
CA ASN A 381 12.74 2.03 31.34
C ASN A 381 13.45 1.97 32.70
N THR A 382 12.78 2.50 33.71
CA THR A 382 13.33 2.66 35.07
C THR A 382 13.19 1.38 35.90
N ALA A 383 13.97 1.26 36.97
CA ALA A 383 13.91 0.08 37.84
C ALA A 383 12.71 0.14 38.81
N GLY A 384 12.56 1.27 39.48
CA GLY A 384 11.52 1.54 40.46
C GLY A 384 10.20 1.97 39.81
N ASN A 385 9.07 1.55 40.39
CA ASN A 385 7.76 2.01 39.95
C ASN A 385 7.48 3.48 40.30
N SER A 386 8.19 4.04 41.29
CA SER A 386 8.16 5.45 41.67
C SER A 386 9.25 6.29 40.99
N SER A 387 9.92 5.75 39.97
CA SER A 387 11.03 6.41 39.29
C SER A 387 10.59 6.87 37.91
N GLY A 388 10.78 8.17 37.64
CA GLY A 388 10.39 8.81 36.39
C GLY A 388 11.39 8.65 35.25
N VAL A 389 10.91 8.79 34.02
CA VAL A 389 11.77 9.04 32.85
C VAL A 389 12.34 10.46 32.83
N PHE A 390 11.68 11.39 33.53
CA PHE A 390 12.23 12.67 33.92
C PHE A 390 12.47 12.70 35.44
N VAL A 391 13.69 12.95 35.87
CA VAL A 391 14.06 13.02 37.30
C VAL A 391 14.57 14.41 37.64
N GLY A 392 14.03 15.05 38.69
CA GLY A 392 14.48 16.38 39.12
C GLY A 392 13.88 16.83 40.47
N ARG A 393 14.28 18.01 40.94
CA ARG A 393 13.82 18.58 42.21
C ARG A 393 12.66 19.52 41.99
N LEU A 394 12.92 20.74 41.54
CA LEU A 394 11.90 21.67 41.04
C LEU A 394 11.99 21.71 39.52
N VAL A 395 10.98 21.16 38.85
CA VAL A 395 10.97 21.06 37.38
C VAL A 395 9.73 21.73 36.81
N HIS A 396 9.94 22.72 35.95
CA HIS A 396 8.89 23.40 35.22
C HIS A 396 8.83 22.87 33.79
N VAL A 397 7.76 22.16 33.45
CA VAL A 397 7.49 21.70 32.09
C VAL A 397 6.42 22.62 31.50
N THR A 398 6.73 23.21 30.36
CA THR A 398 5.82 24.06 29.59
C THR A 398 5.82 23.60 28.16
N PHE A 399 4.64 23.44 27.57
CA PHE A 399 4.52 23.24 26.15
C PHE A 399 3.40 24.13 25.59
N ASP A 400 3.73 24.86 24.53
CA ASP A 400 2.86 25.84 23.89
C ASP A 400 2.78 25.53 22.41
N ASN A 401 1.66 24.93 22.02
CA ASN A 401 1.45 24.41 20.67
C ASN A 401 2.62 23.51 20.18
N PRO A 402 2.99 22.45 20.90
CA PRO A 402 3.98 21.49 20.41
C PRO A 402 3.42 20.77 19.18
N LEU A 403 4.25 20.34 18.23
CA LEU A 403 3.75 19.47 17.16
C LEU A 403 3.44 18.09 17.72
N PHE A 404 4.39 17.56 18.49
CA PHE A 404 4.27 16.27 19.13
C PHE A 404 5.14 16.18 20.38
N LEU A 405 4.60 15.51 21.39
CA LEU A 405 5.28 15.19 22.63
C LEU A 405 4.90 13.77 23.01
N ASP A 406 5.87 12.95 23.38
CA ASP A 406 5.59 11.61 23.94
C ASP A 406 6.62 11.23 25.01
N PHE A 407 6.14 11.13 26.24
CA PHE A 407 6.94 10.79 27.40
C PHE A 407 6.49 9.44 27.95
N THR A 408 7.32 8.42 27.77
CA THR A 408 6.91 7.02 27.99
C THR A 408 7.90 6.28 28.88
N ASN A 409 7.39 5.63 29.93
CA ASN A 409 8.15 4.69 30.74
C ASN A 409 7.75 3.25 30.42
N TYR A 410 8.61 2.52 29.71
CA TYR A 410 8.40 1.13 29.32
C TYR A 410 8.63 0.11 30.45
N ARG A 411 8.70 0.56 31.71
CA ARG A 411 8.85 -0.32 32.86
C ARG A 411 7.73 -1.35 32.91
N THR A 412 8.10 -2.63 32.97
CA THR A 412 7.14 -3.72 33.16
C THR A 412 6.33 -3.54 34.46
N GLY A 413 5.00 -3.61 34.34
CA GLY A 413 4.09 -3.36 35.47
C GLY A 413 3.72 -1.89 35.69
N GLY A 414 4.14 -1.01 34.79
CA GLY A 414 3.96 0.45 34.87
C GLY A 414 5.03 1.14 35.73
N GLY A 415 5.38 2.36 35.35
CA GLY A 415 6.27 3.26 36.07
C GLY A 415 5.91 4.72 35.82
N GLN A 416 6.21 5.60 36.77
CA GLN A 416 5.89 7.02 36.63
C GLN A 416 6.61 7.64 35.42
N VAL A 417 5.98 8.63 34.77
CA VAL A 417 6.68 9.48 33.78
C VAL A 417 7.63 10.45 34.49
N PHE A 418 7.20 11.01 35.61
CA PHE A 418 7.93 12.04 36.35
C PHE A 418 8.36 11.55 37.74
N GLY A 419 9.62 11.82 38.08
CA GLY A 419 10.25 11.64 39.38
C GLY A 419 10.72 13.00 39.93
N VAL A 420 9.77 13.90 40.13
CA VAL A 420 9.97 15.29 40.54
C VAL A 420 9.57 15.48 42.00
N SER A 421 10.48 15.96 42.83
CA SER A 421 10.35 15.90 44.30
C SER A 421 9.86 17.17 45.00
N ASN A 422 9.69 18.30 44.29
CA ASN A 422 9.25 19.58 44.87
C ASN A 422 7.79 19.92 44.51
N ALA A 423 7.01 20.32 45.51
CA ALA A 423 5.59 20.66 45.37
C ALA A 423 5.30 21.95 44.57
N ASN A 424 6.31 22.78 44.31
CA ASN A 424 6.19 23.99 43.48
C ASN A 424 6.41 23.72 41.99
N SER A 425 6.74 22.48 41.60
CA SER A 425 6.92 22.09 40.20
C SER A 425 5.61 22.22 39.43
N THR A 426 5.69 22.65 38.17
CA THR A 426 4.53 22.84 37.29
C THR A 426 4.66 22.04 36.00
N PHE A 427 3.53 21.56 35.49
CA PHE A 427 3.39 20.98 34.17
C PHE A 427 2.23 21.70 33.47
N THR A 428 2.52 22.45 32.42
CA THR A 428 1.58 23.36 31.78
C THR A 428 1.53 23.10 30.28
N GLY A 429 0.33 22.84 29.77
CA GLY A 429 0.04 22.79 28.35
C GLY A 429 -0.77 24.02 27.94
N ILE A 430 -0.38 24.65 26.83
CA ILE A 430 -1.06 25.79 26.22
C ILE A 430 -1.36 25.43 24.77
N ASN A 431 -2.61 25.58 24.31
CA ASN A 431 -3.05 25.16 22.99
C ASN A 431 -2.61 23.72 22.64
N SER A 432 -2.71 22.80 23.60
CA SER A 432 -2.06 21.49 23.51
C SER A 432 -3.03 20.35 23.78
N ASP A 433 -2.80 19.22 23.12
CA ASP A 433 -3.51 17.98 23.42
C ASP A 433 -2.95 17.35 24.71
N LEU A 434 -3.73 16.46 25.33
CA LEU A 434 -3.32 15.67 26.49
C LEU A 434 -3.88 14.25 26.36
N SER A 435 -3.00 13.30 26.08
CA SER A 435 -3.32 11.87 26.04
C SER A 435 -2.59 11.13 27.16
N LEU A 436 -3.28 10.24 27.87
CA LEU A 436 -2.81 9.62 29.10
C LEU A 436 -3.01 8.10 29.07
N TRP A 437 -1.99 7.33 29.45
CA TRP A 437 -2.03 5.87 29.59
C TRP A 437 -1.64 5.45 31.00
N GLU A 438 -2.51 4.66 31.64
CA GLU A 438 -2.32 4.21 33.02
C GLU A 438 -1.23 3.14 33.14
N ASN A 439 -0.71 2.95 34.36
CA ASN A 439 0.14 1.80 34.65
C ASN A 439 -0.56 0.47 34.29
N ASN A 440 0.17 -0.42 33.62
CA ASN A 440 -0.32 -1.73 33.14
C ASN A 440 -1.31 -1.68 31.97
N SER A 441 -1.48 -0.54 31.30
CA SER A 441 -2.22 -0.50 30.03
C SER A 441 -1.36 -1.03 28.88
N ASP A 442 -2.01 -1.33 27.75
CA ASP A 442 -1.30 -1.41 26.47
C ASP A 442 -0.79 0.00 26.13
N LEU A 443 0.51 0.14 25.88
CA LEU A 443 1.12 1.44 25.57
C LEU A 443 1.07 1.75 24.08
N LEU A 444 0.77 0.76 23.23
CA LEU A 444 0.65 0.94 21.78
C LEU A 444 -0.81 1.13 21.35
N GLY A 445 -1.77 0.72 22.17
CA GLY A 445 -3.20 0.97 21.97
C GLY A 445 -3.65 2.37 22.36
N ASP A 446 -4.97 2.59 22.33
CA ASP A 446 -5.58 3.88 22.61
C ASP A 446 -5.29 4.40 24.03
N PRO A 447 -5.20 5.73 24.22
CA PRO A 447 -5.06 6.33 25.54
C PRO A 447 -6.29 6.07 26.40
N PHE A 448 -6.07 5.92 27.71
CA PHE A 448 -7.14 5.87 28.70
C PHE A 448 -7.97 7.17 28.70
N SER A 449 -7.33 8.31 28.50
CA SER A 449 -8.00 9.59 28.35
C SER A 449 -7.30 10.43 27.29
N ASN A 450 -8.09 11.09 26.45
CA ASN A 450 -7.59 11.96 25.41
C ASN A 450 -8.38 13.27 25.39
N PHE A 451 -7.68 14.38 25.52
CA PHE A 451 -8.26 15.71 25.50
C PHE A 451 -7.60 16.55 24.41
N ARG A 452 -8.42 17.18 23.57
CA ARG A 452 -7.94 17.95 22.42
C ARG A 452 -7.97 19.46 22.70
N LYS A 453 -6.89 20.16 22.29
CA LYS A 453 -6.73 21.62 22.28
C LYS A 453 -7.17 22.29 23.59
N LEU A 454 -6.39 22.09 24.64
CA LEU A 454 -6.66 22.65 25.96
C LEU A 454 -5.51 23.53 26.46
N ASP A 455 -5.86 24.46 27.33
CA ASP A 455 -4.92 25.08 28.27
C ASP A 455 -5.14 24.43 29.64
N TYR A 456 -4.08 23.87 30.21
CA TYR A 456 -4.17 23.21 31.52
C TYR A 456 -2.88 23.35 32.30
N SER A 457 -2.99 23.22 33.62
CA SER A 457 -1.82 23.26 34.50
C SER A 457 -1.97 22.28 35.65
N PHE A 458 -0.90 21.54 35.90
CA PHE A 458 -0.72 20.70 37.07
C PHE A 458 0.40 21.24 37.94
N ARG A 459 0.31 20.97 39.25
CA ARG A 459 1.33 21.32 40.24
C ARG A 459 1.55 20.19 41.22
N GLY A 460 2.61 20.28 42.01
CA GLY A 460 2.89 19.33 43.09
C GLY A 460 4.01 18.35 42.76
N ILE A 461 4.26 17.43 43.70
CA ILE A 461 5.22 16.33 43.52
C ILE A 461 4.68 15.43 42.40
N ASN A 462 5.50 15.17 41.39
CA ASN A 462 5.10 14.47 40.16
C ASN A 462 3.81 15.01 39.52
N TYR A 463 3.53 16.32 39.68
CA TYR A 463 2.37 16.98 39.10
C TYR A 463 1.03 16.34 39.54
N ASN A 464 0.95 15.97 40.81
CA ASN A 464 -0.18 15.23 41.38
C ASN A 464 -1.48 16.03 41.60
N THR A 465 -1.50 17.32 41.26
CA THR A 465 -2.66 18.20 41.49
C THR A 465 -2.99 18.96 40.20
N LEU A 466 -4.19 18.76 39.65
CA LEU A 466 -4.74 19.62 38.60
C LEU A 466 -5.09 21.00 39.20
N VAL A 467 -4.59 22.08 38.59
CA VAL A 467 -4.78 23.46 39.05
C VAL A 467 -5.83 24.19 38.22
N SER A 468 -5.79 24.01 36.90
CA SER A 468 -6.70 24.68 35.96
C SER A 468 -6.85 23.89 34.67
N SER A 469 -8.01 24.04 34.03
CA SER A 469 -8.31 23.60 32.66
C SER A 469 -9.15 24.68 31.98
N SER A 470 -8.92 24.92 30.69
CA SER A 470 -9.79 25.74 29.83
C SER A 470 -11.12 25.08 29.53
N ASP A 471 -11.21 23.75 29.68
CA ASP A 471 -12.43 22.96 29.59
C ASP A 471 -12.60 22.09 30.85
N PRO A 472 -13.18 22.64 31.93
CA PRO A 472 -13.42 21.90 33.17
C PRO A 472 -14.52 20.83 33.05
N ASP A 473 -15.33 20.84 32.00
CA ASP A 473 -16.37 19.82 31.80
C ASP A 473 -15.73 18.50 31.33
N GLN A 474 -14.68 18.59 30.51
CA GLN A 474 -13.89 17.44 30.04
C GLN A 474 -12.75 17.07 31.01
N LEU A 475 -11.95 18.05 31.45
CA LEU A 475 -10.74 17.81 32.26
C LEU A 475 -10.91 18.35 33.68
N ASN A 476 -11.22 17.45 34.61
CA ASN A 476 -11.44 17.76 36.04
C ASN A 476 -11.04 16.60 36.96
N THR A 477 -11.14 16.80 38.28
CA THR A 477 -10.77 15.76 39.27
C THR A 477 -11.70 14.56 39.32
N ASP A 478 -12.92 14.65 38.79
CA ASP A 478 -13.83 13.51 38.74
C ASP A 478 -13.43 12.57 37.60
N THR A 479 -12.93 13.12 36.48
CA THR A 479 -12.41 12.37 35.34
C THR A 479 -11.00 11.80 35.57
N LEU A 480 -10.06 12.60 36.10
CA LEU A 480 -8.66 12.19 36.32
C LEU A 480 -8.39 11.53 37.69
N GLY A 481 -9.31 11.70 38.64
CA GLY A 481 -9.06 11.41 40.05
C GLY A 481 -8.25 12.51 40.77
N THR A 482 -7.92 12.26 42.03
CA THR A 482 -7.30 13.24 42.94
C THR A 482 -5.78 13.19 42.98
N THR A 483 -5.16 12.31 42.21
CA THR A 483 -3.70 12.10 42.19
C THR A 483 -3.01 12.68 40.96
N GLY A 484 -3.73 13.43 40.12
CA GLY A 484 -3.18 14.11 38.93
C GLY A 484 -2.43 13.13 38.03
N LEU A 485 -1.21 13.49 37.62
CA LEU A 485 -0.43 12.71 36.66
C LEU A 485 0.30 11.47 37.23
N LEU A 486 0.24 11.23 38.54
CA LEU A 486 0.92 10.11 39.21
C LEU A 486 0.61 8.70 38.66
N PRO A 487 -0.64 8.36 38.27
CA PRO A 487 -1.00 7.01 37.85
C PRO A 487 -0.54 6.63 36.43
N TYR A 488 -0.04 7.59 35.65
CA TYR A 488 0.21 7.41 34.23
C TYR A 488 1.68 7.06 33.95
N THR A 489 1.86 6.17 32.98
CA THR A 489 3.16 5.65 32.54
C THR A 489 3.55 6.16 31.15
N ARG A 490 2.58 6.68 30.40
CA ARG A 490 2.80 7.43 29.16
C ARG A 490 1.90 8.67 29.13
N ILE A 491 2.49 9.79 28.71
CA ILE A 491 1.83 11.08 28.55
C ILE A 491 2.24 11.63 27.19
N SER A 492 1.27 11.97 26.35
CA SER A 492 1.51 12.48 25.00
C SER A 492 0.68 13.73 24.72
N SER A 493 1.15 14.53 23.77
CA SER A 493 0.41 15.61 23.13
C SER A 493 0.66 15.50 21.63
N ASN A 494 -0.38 15.34 20.82
CA ASN A 494 -0.25 15.23 19.37
C ASN A 494 -1.10 16.31 18.68
N ASN A 495 -0.49 17.46 18.41
CA ASN A 495 -1.15 18.53 17.67
C ASN A 495 -1.02 18.35 16.15
N GLY A 496 -0.46 17.24 15.67
CA GLY A 496 -0.46 16.88 14.26
C GLY A 496 -1.89 16.63 13.77
N ARG A 497 -2.43 17.58 13.01
CA ARG A 497 -3.84 17.63 12.59
C ARG A 497 -3.91 17.87 11.10
N TRP A 498 -3.64 16.83 10.33
CA TRP A 498 -4.00 16.78 8.92
C TRP A 498 -4.43 15.36 8.56
N ALA A 499 -5.44 15.23 7.71
CA ALA A 499 -5.83 13.95 7.16
C ALA A 499 -4.87 13.53 6.04
N ILE A 500 -4.57 12.23 5.98
CA ILE A 500 -3.74 11.59 4.97
C ILE A 500 -4.59 10.51 4.32
N ALA A 501 -5.12 10.73 3.12
CA ALA A 501 -5.76 9.69 2.34
C ALA A 501 -4.67 8.79 1.74
N ASP A 502 -4.50 7.59 2.31
CA ASP A 502 -3.37 6.70 2.03
C ASP A 502 -3.76 5.41 1.30
N GLU A 503 -5.05 5.11 1.18
CA GLU A 503 -5.56 3.93 0.46
C GLU A 503 -6.83 4.29 -0.33
N LEU A 504 -6.91 3.82 -1.58
CA LEU A 504 -8.13 3.79 -2.39
C LEU A 504 -8.17 2.40 -3.03
N ARG A 505 -9.23 1.64 -2.76
CA ARG A 505 -9.38 0.29 -3.33
C ARG A 505 -9.72 0.40 -4.80
N VAL A 506 -9.21 -0.55 -5.60
CA VAL A 506 -9.60 -0.72 -7.00
C VAL A 506 -10.96 -1.40 -7.00
N PRO A 507 -12.06 -0.70 -7.34
CA PRO A 507 -13.36 -1.31 -7.44
C PRO A 507 -13.50 -2.09 -8.76
N THR A 508 -14.54 -2.89 -8.84
CA THR A 508 -14.96 -3.62 -10.03
C THR A 508 -16.34 -3.17 -10.49
N ASN A 509 -16.75 -3.57 -11.69
CA ASN A 509 -18.12 -3.35 -12.15
C ASN A 509 -19.18 -4.23 -11.43
N ALA A 510 -18.77 -5.04 -10.46
CA ALA A 510 -19.66 -5.75 -9.54
C ALA A 510 -19.88 -5.01 -8.20
N ASP A 511 -19.26 -3.85 -8.01
CA ASP A 511 -19.29 -3.10 -6.75
C ASP A 511 -20.31 -1.96 -6.78
N LYS A 512 -21.18 -1.91 -5.76
CA LYS A 512 -22.01 -0.75 -5.39
C LYS A 512 -21.37 0.08 -4.28
N LYS A 513 -20.10 -0.17 -3.96
CA LYS A 513 -19.38 0.50 -2.88
C LYS A 513 -18.00 0.96 -3.31
N ILE A 514 -17.57 2.10 -2.78
CA ILE A 514 -16.20 2.58 -2.90
C ILE A 514 -15.58 2.60 -1.51
N HIS A 515 -14.39 2.02 -1.39
CA HIS A 515 -13.65 1.93 -0.15
C HIS A 515 -12.27 2.60 -0.26
N GLY A 516 -11.82 3.17 0.84
CA GLY A 516 -10.46 3.64 1.00
C GLY A 516 -10.14 3.88 2.46
N ARG A 517 -8.97 4.46 2.73
CA ARG A 517 -8.47 4.69 4.08
C ARG A 517 -7.90 6.09 4.22
N VAL A 518 -8.11 6.63 5.41
CA VAL A 518 -7.51 7.87 5.88
C VAL A 518 -6.78 7.59 7.19
N SER A 519 -5.57 8.12 7.29
CA SER A 519 -4.76 8.14 8.50
C SER A 519 -4.52 9.57 8.98
N LEU A 520 -4.17 9.72 10.26
CA LEU A 520 -3.70 10.97 10.84
C LEU A 520 -2.27 10.79 11.36
N PRO A 521 -1.45 11.85 11.32
CA PRO A 521 -0.09 11.78 11.82
C PRO A 521 -0.04 11.52 13.34
N VAL A 522 0.98 10.78 13.75
CA VAL A 522 1.44 10.66 15.14
C VAL A 522 2.83 11.29 15.19
N GLY A 523 2.86 12.60 15.38
CA GLY A 523 4.07 13.40 15.18
C GLY A 523 4.47 13.55 13.73
N LEU A 524 5.75 13.34 13.40
CA LEU A 524 6.31 13.59 12.06
C LEU A 524 6.46 12.33 11.22
N ASP A 525 6.80 11.21 11.84
CA ASP A 525 7.29 10.01 11.13
C ASP A 525 6.30 8.84 11.14
N ASP A 526 5.20 8.96 11.88
CA ASP A 526 4.25 7.87 12.08
C ASP A 526 2.82 8.36 11.84
N SER A 527 1.89 7.41 11.68
CA SER A 527 0.48 7.70 11.50
C SER A 527 -0.38 6.61 12.13
N ARG A 528 -1.59 7.00 12.54
CA ARG A 528 -2.62 6.08 13.01
C ARG A 528 -3.82 6.13 12.07
N PRO A 529 -4.64 5.07 12.02
CA PRO A 529 -5.93 5.17 11.35
C PRO A 529 -6.76 6.33 11.91
N ALA A 530 -7.50 7.01 11.04
CA ALA A 530 -8.48 7.99 11.46
C ALA A 530 -9.55 7.34 12.35
N TRP A 531 -9.98 8.05 13.38
CA TRP A 531 -11.08 7.61 14.23
C TRP A 531 -12.43 7.83 13.56
N ASP A 532 -13.48 7.37 14.24
CA ASP A 532 -14.86 7.54 13.80
C ASP A 532 -15.19 9.02 13.62
N ASP A 533 -15.74 9.36 12.46
CA ASP A 533 -16.08 10.72 12.04
C ASP A 533 -14.91 11.74 12.08
N GLU A 534 -13.65 11.30 12.21
CA GLU A 534 -12.52 12.21 12.39
C GLU A 534 -12.14 12.96 11.10
N ALA A 535 -12.24 12.28 9.96
CA ALA A 535 -12.02 12.87 8.64
C ALA A 535 -13.20 12.63 7.70
N ILE A 536 -13.34 13.52 6.73
CA ILE A 536 -14.27 13.42 5.61
C ILE A 536 -13.49 13.38 4.31
N VAL A 537 -13.86 12.46 3.42
CA VAL A 537 -13.28 12.30 2.10
C VAL A 537 -14.30 12.70 1.03
N THR A 538 -13.82 13.29 -0.06
CA THR A 538 -14.58 13.48 -1.29
C THR A 538 -13.95 12.62 -2.39
N VAL A 539 -14.75 11.76 -2.99
CA VAL A 539 -14.36 10.87 -4.09
C VAL A 539 -15.09 11.30 -5.35
N GLU A 540 -14.33 11.46 -6.43
CA GLU A 540 -14.84 11.70 -7.78
C GLU A 540 -14.87 10.40 -8.57
N VAL A 541 -15.99 10.13 -9.23
CA VAL A 541 -16.15 9.06 -10.21
C VAL A 541 -16.41 9.71 -11.58
N GLU A 542 -15.49 9.52 -12.51
CA GLU A 542 -15.57 9.97 -13.90
C GLU A 542 -15.96 8.79 -14.79
N SER A 543 -16.98 8.95 -15.64
CA SER A 543 -17.44 7.90 -16.55
C SER A 543 -16.36 7.49 -17.56
N PRO A 544 -16.47 6.30 -18.18
CA PRO A 544 -15.45 5.81 -19.12
C PRO A 544 -15.25 6.73 -20.33
N SER A 545 -16.29 7.47 -20.74
CA SER A 545 -16.24 8.47 -21.82
C SER A 545 -15.61 9.80 -21.40
N GLY A 546 -15.51 10.08 -20.10
CA GLY A 546 -15.09 11.37 -19.54
C GLY A 546 -16.15 12.47 -19.65
N GLU A 547 -17.40 12.13 -19.99
CA GLU A 547 -18.46 13.13 -20.19
C GLU A 547 -19.15 13.54 -18.90
N THR A 548 -19.12 12.68 -17.88
CA THR A 548 -19.77 12.90 -16.58
C THR A 548 -18.79 12.66 -15.44
N THR A 549 -18.89 13.49 -14.41
CA THR A 549 -18.15 13.33 -13.15
C THR A 549 -19.11 13.55 -12.00
N GLN A 550 -19.15 12.62 -11.05
CA GLN A 550 -19.97 12.70 -9.85
C GLN A 550 -19.09 12.68 -8.60
N GLU A 551 -19.44 13.53 -7.63
CA GLU A 551 -18.76 13.59 -6.33
C GLU A 551 -19.60 12.89 -5.27
N TYR A 552 -18.91 12.13 -4.42
CA TYR A 552 -19.46 11.46 -3.25
C TYR A 552 -18.64 11.83 -2.03
N THR A 553 -19.28 11.84 -0.86
CA THR A 553 -18.59 12.11 0.40
C THR A 553 -18.88 11.03 1.40
N ALA A 554 -17.87 10.64 2.16
CA ALA A 554 -17.99 9.72 3.28
C ALA A 554 -17.09 10.17 4.42
N LYS A 555 -17.47 9.78 5.63
CA LYS A 555 -16.64 9.97 6.82
C LYS A 555 -15.89 8.67 7.15
N THR A 556 -14.79 8.82 7.86
CA THR A 556 -13.99 7.69 8.35
C THR A 556 -14.70 6.96 9.48
N VAL A 557 -14.52 5.65 9.53
CA VAL A 557 -14.96 4.76 10.61
C VAL A 557 -13.71 4.28 11.35
N GLY A 558 -13.65 4.52 12.66
CA GLY A 558 -12.55 4.12 13.52
C GLY A 558 -12.60 2.65 13.91
N ASP A 559 -11.47 2.13 14.41
CA ASP A 559 -11.41 0.83 15.10
C ASP A 559 -11.40 1.08 16.60
N THR A 560 -12.49 0.74 17.27
CA THR A 560 -12.66 0.87 18.71
C THR A 560 -13.12 -0.46 19.30
N ASN A 561 -12.93 -0.66 20.60
CA ASN A 561 -13.45 -1.85 21.30
C ASN A 561 -14.98 -2.05 21.14
N GLU A 562 -15.72 -0.99 20.81
CA GLU A 562 -17.18 -0.99 20.66
C GLU A 562 -17.63 -1.17 19.20
N ALA A 563 -16.78 -0.81 18.23
CA ALA A 563 -17.01 -0.94 16.79
C ALA A 563 -15.68 -1.32 16.09
N PRO A 564 -15.53 -2.55 15.56
CA PRO A 564 -14.25 -3.07 15.10
C PRO A 564 -13.72 -2.46 13.78
N GLY A 565 -14.25 -1.31 13.33
CA GLY A 565 -13.95 -0.77 12.01
C GLY A 565 -14.73 -1.44 10.87
N ILE A 566 -14.26 -1.27 9.63
CA ILE A 566 -14.91 -1.81 8.41
C ILE A 566 -14.15 -3.06 7.95
N SER A 567 -14.88 -4.11 7.60
CA SER A 567 -14.36 -5.27 6.87
C SER A 567 -14.67 -5.10 5.39
N ILE A 568 -13.63 -5.13 4.56
CA ILE A 568 -13.75 -5.01 3.10
C ILE A 568 -13.51 -6.41 2.52
N TYR A 569 -14.49 -6.93 1.76
CA TYR A 569 -14.36 -8.18 0.99
C TYR A 569 -13.80 -9.39 1.79
N GLY A 570 -14.27 -9.56 3.04
CA GLY A 570 -13.88 -10.68 3.89
C GLY A 570 -12.54 -10.53 4.63
N GLU A 571 -11.89 -9.37 4.54
CA GLU A 571 -10.72 -9.02 5.35
C GLU A 571 -11.08 -8.84 6.83
N GLU A 572 -10.06 -8.93 7.70
CA GLU A 572 -10.22 -8.52 9.10
C GLU A 572 -10.63 -7.03 9.18
N PRO A 573 -11.57 -6.67 10.06
CA PRO A 573 -11.96 -5.29 10.26
C PRO A 573 -10.77 -4.36 10.55
N ARG A 574 -10.78 -3.16 9.94
CA ARG A 574 -9.72 -2.13 10.11
C ARG A 574 -10.32 -0.76 10.35
N GLY A 575 -9.61 0.05 11.15
CA GLY A 575 -9.96 1.46 11.39
C GLY A 575 -9.47 2.41 10.31
N GLY A 576 -10.00 3.62 10.31
CA GLY A 576 -9.66 4.70 9.38
C GLY A 576 -10.26 4.52 7.99
N LEU A 577 -11.09 3.50 7.78
CA LEU A 577 -11.70 3.21 6.50
C LEU A 577 -12.91 4.12 6.27
N PHE A 578 -13.20 4.43 5.01
CA PHE A 578 -14.47 5.03 4.60
C PHE A 578 -15.17 4.11 3.60
N GLU A 579 -16.50 4.17 3.57
CA GLU A 579 -17.36 3.45 2.65
C GLU A 579 -18.36 4.43 2.04
N ILE A 580 -18.49 4.41 0.72
CA ILE A 580 -19.47 5.17 -0.03
C ILE A 580 -20.41 4.17 -0.68
N ASP A 581 -21.69 4.22 -0.33
CA ASP A 581 -22.74 3.46 -0.99
C ASP A 581 -23.18 4.16 -2.30
N LEU A 582 -23.37 3.37 -3.35
CA LEU A 582 -23.85 3.79 -4.67
C LEU A 582 -25.21 3.14 -4.95
N ASP A 583 -26.06 3.85 -5.70
CA ASP A 583 -27.37 3.31 -6.10
C ASP A 583 -27.24 2.13 -7.08
N GLU A 584 -26.26 2.20 -7.98
CA GLU A 584 -25.97 1.19 -9.01
C GLU A 584 -24.49 0.80 -9.05
N PRO A 585 -24.16 -0.39 -9.60
CA PRO A 585 -22.77 -0.81 -9.73
C PRO A 585 -21.98 0.14 -10.64
N LEU A 586 -20.68 0.23 -10.39
CA LEU A 586 -19.81 1.08 -11.19
C LEU A 586 -19.69 0.60 -12.65
N GLU A 587 -19.65 1.53 -13.59
CA GLU A 587 -19.38 1.20 -15.00
C GLU A 587 -17.89 0.84 -15.19
N ALA A 588 -17.62 -0.27 -15.88
CA ALA A 588 -16.26 -0.68 -16.22
C ALA A 588 -15.51 0.42 -17.00
N GLY A 589 -14.24 0.66 -16.64
CA GLY A 589 -13.42 1.72 -17.23
C GLY A 589 -13.64 3.11 -16.64
N SER A 590 -14.57 3.27 -15.68
CA SER A 590 -14.71 4.55 -14.95
C SER A 590 -13.47 4.82 -14.12
N LYS A 591 -13.14 6.09 -13.92
CA LYS A 591 -12.00 6.52 -13.10
C LYS A 591 -12.47 7.00 -11.75
N VAL A 592 -11.89 6.45 -10.69
CA VAL A 592 -12.19 6.80 -9.30
C VAL A 592 -10.96 7.44 -8.68
N ARG A 593 -11.14 8.60 -8.05
CA ARG A 593 -10.06 9.30 -7.33
C ARG A 593 -10.57 10.01 -6.09
N ILE A 594 -9.73 10.07 -5.07
CA ILE A 594 -9.95 10.96 -3.93
C ILE A 594 -9.55 12.37 -4.38
N SER A 595 -10.52 13.28 -4.46
CA SER A 595 -10.26 14.67 -4.88
C SER A 595 -10.04 15.60 -3.69
N LYS A 596 -10.55 15.23 -2.51
CA LYS A 596 -10.42 16.01 -1.28
C LYS A 596 -10.41 15.13 -0.05
N VAL A 597 -9.64 15.51 0.96
CA VAL A 597 -9.71 14.94 2.31
C VAL A 597 -9.54 16.05 3.34
N GLU A 598 -10.36 16.05 4.38
CA GLU A 598 -10.40 17.10 5.41
C GLU A 598 -10.67 16.51 6.80
N LEU A 599 -10.31 17.24 7.85
CA LEU A 599 -10.76 16.93 9.20
C LEU A 599 -12.22 17.39 9.39
N THR A 600 -13.05 16.56 10.02
CA THR A 600 -14.44 16.92 10.33
C THR A 600 -14.52 17.98 11.43
N SER A 601 -13.53 18.02 12.31
CA SER A 601 -13.44 18.99 13.41
C SER A 601 -11.99 19.31 13.78
N GLY A 602 -11.80 20.49 14.37
CA GLY A 602 -10.47 21.03 14.69
C GLY A 602 -9.89 21.87 13.56
N GLU A 603 -8.80 22.56 13.85
CA GLU A 603 -8.05 23.36 12.88
C GLU A 603 -6.88 22.52 12.36
N LEU A 604 -6.63 22.63 11.04
CA LEU A 604 -5.43 22.14 10.38
C LEU A 604 -4.19 22.74 11.07
N THR A 605 -3.17 21.92 11.32
CA THR A 605 -1.91 22.42 11.91
C THR A 605 -1.27 23.46 10.99
N ASP A 606 -0.91 24.62 11.55
CA ASP A 606 -0.30 25.72 10.79
C ASP A 606 0.95 25.25 10.04
N GLY A 607 0.99 25.50 8.72
CA GLY A 607 2.11 25.11 7.85
C GLY A 607 2.03 23.69 7.29
N PHE A 608 0.97 22.93 7.60
CA PHE A 608 0.67 21.63 7.01
C PHE A 608 -0.53 21.70 6.06
N GLU A 609 -0.63 20.71 5.18
CA GLU A 609 -1.77 20.51 4.27
C GLU A 609 -2.30 19.08 4.42
N HIS A 610 -3.59 18.89 4.13
CA HIS A 610 -4.15 17.56 3.96
C HIS A 610 -3.47 16.86 2.77
N GLN A 611 -3.19 15.57 2.92
CA GLN A 611 -2.40 14.82 1.94
C GLN A 611 -3.28 13.78 1.26
N ILE A 612 -3.19 13.71 -0.06
CA ILE A 612 -3.77 12.64 -0.87
C ILE A 612 -2.59 11.91 -1.49
N LEU A 613 -2.31 10.71 -0.99
CA LEU A 613 -1.20 9.87 -1.42
C LEU A 613 -1.64 8.76 -2.38
N THR A 614 -2.94 8.69 -2.68
CA THR A 614 -3.54 7.73 -3.60
C THR A 614 -3.48 8.24 -5.03
N GLU A 615 -3.40 7.30 -5.97
CA GLU A 615 -3.55 7.59 -7.39
C GLU A 615 -5.00 7.38 -7.85
N THR A 616 -5.31 7.82 -9.07
CA THR A 616 -6.59 7.47 -9.72
C THR A 616 -6.59 5.99 -10.06
N VAL A 617 -7.65 5.27 -9.67
CA VAL A 617 -7.86 3.87 -10.02
C VAL A 617 -8.94 3.75 -11.09
N GLU A 618 -8.89 2.68 -11.87
CA GLU A 618 -9.87 2.38 -12.91
C GLU A 618 -10.74 1.20 -12.49
N VAL A 619 -12.06 1.29 -12.71
CA VAL A 619 -13.02 0.23 -12.38
C VAL A 619 -12.75 -0.99 -13.25
N PHE A 620 -12.36 -2.10 -12.63
CA PHE A 620 -12.02 -3.33 -13.36
C PHE A 620 -13.29 -4.07 -13.84
N PRO A 621 -13.39 -4.44 -15.12
CA PRO A 621 -14.47 -5.30 -15.62
C PRO A 621 -14.30 -6.74 -15.11
N ILE A 622 -15.10 -7.11 -14.09
CA ILE A 622 -15.08 -8.45 -13.48
C ILE A 622 -16.30 -9.29 -13.84
N ILE A 623 -17.42 -8.69 -14.24
CA ILE A 623 -18.62 -9.47 -14.62
C ILE A 623 -18.28 -10.33 -15.85
N PRO A 624 -18.47 -11.67 -15.77
CA PRO A 624 -18.14 -12.57 -16.88
C PRO A 624 -19.10 -12.37 -18.08
N PRO A 625 -18.79 -12.94 -19.26
CA PRO A 625 -19.68 -12.86 -20.43
C PRO A 625 -21.08 -13.42 -20.13
N THR A 626 -22.10 -12.95 -20.85
CA THR A 626 -23.42 -13.57 -20.81
C THR A 626 -23.31 -15.04 -21.27
N PRO A 627 -23.89 -16.01 -20.52
CA PRO A 627 -23.77 -17.42 -20.86
C PRO A 627 -24.20 -17.75 -22.29
N ALA A 628 -23.54 -18.74 -22.90
CA ALA A 628 -23.77 -19.11 -24.30
C ALA A 628 -25.23 -19.55 -24.55
N GLN A 629 -25.80 -19.11 -25.67
CA GLN A 629 -27.15 -19.49 -26.09
C GLN A 629 -27.13 -20.64 -27.09
N PHE A 630 -28.12 -21.53 -26.99
CA PHE A 630 -28.28 -22.71 -27.85
C PHE A 630 -29.71 -22.80 -28.36
N SER A 631 -29.90 -23.45 -29.53
CA SER A 631 -31.23 -23.67 -30.12
C SER A 631 -32.11 -24.64 -29.32
N SER A 632 -31.51 -25.46 -28.46
CA SER A 632 -32.21 -26.37 -27.54
C SER A 632 -31.35 -26.60 -26.30
N SER A 633 -32.00 -26.83 -25.15
CA SER A 633 -31.35 -27.30 -23.93
C SER A 633 -31.16 -28.83 -23.90
N THR A 634 -31.63 -29.56 -24.92
CA THR A 634 -31.49 -31.01 -25.05
C THR A 634 -30.73 -31.38 -26.31
N ILE A 635 -29.76 -32.29 -26.19
CA ILE A 635 -28.97 -32.81 -27.32
C ILE A 635 -29.12 -34.33 -27.43
N SER A 636 -28.99 -34.87 -28.65
CA SER A 636 -29.13 -36.32 -28.89
C SER A 636 -27.89 -37.07 -28.41
N GLN A 637 -28.08 -38.33 -28.00
CA GLN A 637 -27.04 -39.30 -27.68
C GLN A 637 -26.05 -39.51 -28.84
N ASP A 638 -26.52 -39.36 -30.08
CA ASP A 638 -25.70 -39.50 -31.30
C ASP A 638 -25.02 -38.18 -31.73
N SER A 639 -25.12 -37.12 -30.93
CA SER A 639 -24.55 -35.81 -31.27
C SER A 639 -23.02 -35.87 -31.25
N THR A 640 -22.41 -35.59 -32.39
CA THR A 640 -20.94 -35.47 -32.51
C THR A 640 -20.45 -34.03 -32.46
N THR A 641 -21.36 -33.07 -32.61
CA THR A 641 -21.05 -31.63 -32.55
C THR A 641 -22.25 -30.86 -32.02
N ILE A 642 -22.00 -29.78 -31.27
CA ILE A 642 -23.02 -28.78 -30.89
C ILE A 642 -22.60 -27.39 -31.37
N GLN A 643 -23.58 -26.50 -31.54
CA GLN A 643 -23.35 -25.10 -31.94
C GLN A 643 -24.00 -24.15 -30.96
N GLY A 644 -23.26 -23.13 -30.52
CA GLY A 644 -23.72 -22.09 -29.61
C GLY A 644 -23.44 -20.69 -30.14
N ILE A 645 -24.05 -19.70 -29.51
CA ILE A 645 -23.91 -18.28 -29.82
C ILE A 645 -23.50 -17.52 -28.56
N THR A 646 -22.58 -16.58 -28.68
CA THR A 646 -22.20 -15.61 -27.65
C THR A 646 -22.20 -14.20 -28.24
N ASP A 647 -22.49 -13.21 -27.40
CA ASP A 647 -22.36 -11.79 -27.71
C ASP A 647 -20.93 -11.27 -27.52
N ASN A 648 -20.06 -12.01 -26.83
CA ASN A 648 -18.66 -11.68 -26.64
C ASN A 648 -17.77 -12.36 -27.70
N LEU A 649 -17.39 -11.59 -28.72
CA LEU A 649 -16.59 -12.07 -29.85
C LEU A 649 -15.15 -12.48 -29.47
N ASP A 650 -14.64 -11.97 -28.35
CA ASP A 650 -13.30 -12.29 -27.84
C ASP A 650 -13.33 -13.38 -26.77
N ALA A 651 -14.48 -14.03 -26.56
CA ALA A 651 -14.65 -15.08 -25.56
C ALA A 651 -13.85 -16.34 -25.89
N GLU A 652 -13.20 -16.90 -24.88
CA GLU A 652 -12.72 -18.28 -24.89
C GLU A 652 -13.87 -19.21 -24.48
N VAL A 653 -14.15 -20.20 -25.32
CA VAL A 653 -15.18 -21.22 -25.08
C VAL A 653 -14.51 -22.46 -24.53
N THR A 654 -14.95 -22.92 -23.35
CA THR A 654 -14.58 -24.22 -22.78
C THR A 654 -15.83 -24.99 -22.41
N ALA A 655 -15.73 -26.30 -22.21
CA ALA A 655 -16.87 -27.11 -21.81
C ALA A 655 -16.47 -28.29 -20.93
N THR A 656 -17.42 -28.82 -20.17
CA THR A 656 -17.28 -30.06 -19.42
C THR A 656 -18.38 -31.05 -19.80
N HIS A 657 -18.09 -32.34 -19.66
CA HIS A 657 -19.04 -33.44 -19.73
C HIS A 657 -19.12 -34.10 -18.36
N ASN A 658 -20.29 -34.01 -17.70
CA ASN A 658 -20.49 -34.48 -16.33
C ASN A 658 -19.42 -33.96 -15.33
N GLY A 659 -18.96 -32.72 -15.55
CA GLY A 659 -17.91 -32.08 -14.74
C GLY A 659 -16.46 -32.34 -15.21
N GLU A 660 -16.23 -33.26 -16.14
CA GLU A 660 -14.90 -33.53 -16.70
C GLU A 660 -14.60 -32.63 -17.91
N PRO A 661 -13.43 -31.97 -18.02
CA PRO A 661 -13.14 -31.05 -19.13
C PRO A 661 -13.11 -31.70 -20.52
N LEU A 662 -13.69 -31.01 -21.50
CA LEU A 662 -13.62 -31.36 -22.93
C LEU A 662 -12.45 -30.67 -23.63
N ASN A 663 -11.94 -31.29 -24.70
CA ASN A 663 -10.93 -30.68 -25.55
C ASN A 663 -11.55 -29.55 -26.38
N THR A 664 -11.14 -28.32 -26.10
CA THR A 664 -11.70 -27.10 -26.73
C THR A 664 -10.63 -26.24 -27.41
N GLU A 665 -9.41 -26.74 -27.59
CA GLU A 665 -8.28 -25.98 -28.16
C GLU A 665 -8.53 -25.45 -29.59
N SER A 666 -9.43 -26.11 -30.33
CA SER A 666 -9.77 -25.74 -31.72
C SER A 666 -11.01 -24.84 -31.84
N VAL A 667 -11.71 -24.57 -30.73
CA VAL A 667 -12.95 -23.80 -30.73
C VAL A 667 -12.61 -22.32 -30.87
N SER A 668 -13.27 -21.64 -31.81
CA SER A 668 -13.17 -20.20 -32.02
C SER A 668 -14.55 -19.61 -32.27
N VAL A 669 -14.78 -18.40 -31.75
CA VAL A 669 -15.98 -17.61 -32.02
C VAL A 669 -15.81 -16.89 -33.36
N ASP A 670 -16.80 -16.98 -34.25
CA ASP A 670 -16.79 -16.28 -35.53
C ASP A 670 -17.31 -14.83 -35.43
N ALA A 671 -17.32 -14.11 -36.55
CA ALA A 671 -17.72 -12.69 -36.58
C ALA A 671 -19.21 -12.46 -36.26
N ASP A 672 -20.04 -13.51 -36.33
CA ASP A 672 -21.46 -13.47 -36.00
C ASP A 672 -21.72 -14.02 -34.57
N GLY A 673 -20.66 -14.26 -33.79
CA GLY A 673 -20.74 -14.76 -32.41
C GLY A 673 -20.97 -16.26 -32.30
N ARG A 674 -20.86 -17.02 -33.40
CA ARG A 674 -21.15 -18.47 -33.41
C ARG A 674 -19.89 -19.28 -33.14
N PHE A 675 -20.04 -20.40 -32.44
CA PHE A 675 -18.98 -21.37 -32.24
C PHE A 675 -19.53 -22.80 -32.35
N SER A 676 -18.65 -23.75 -32.61
CA SER A 676 -18.99 -25.18 -32.64
C SER A 676 -18.06 -25.95 -31.72
N LEU A 677 -18.65 -26.87 -30.95
CA LEU A 677 -17.93 -27.74 -30.01
C LEU A 677 -18.00 -29.17 -30.52
N ASP A 678 -16.83 -29.81 -30.61
CA ASP A 678 -16.69 -31.21 -31.02
C ASP A 678 -16.92 -32.13 -29.81
N LEU A 679 -17.86 -33.05 -29.97
CA LEU A 679 -18.22 -34.08 -28.98
C LEU A 679 -17.82 -35.48 -29.44
N SER A 680 -17.12 -35.63 -30.58
CA SER A 680 -16.78 -36.93 -31.16
C SER A 680 -15.83 -37.77 -30.31
N GLU A 681 -15.10 -37.16 -29.37
CA GLU A 681 -14.19 -37.83 -28.43
C GLU A 681 -14.89 -38.34 -27.16
N VAL A 682 -16.17 -37.99 -26.95
CA VAL A 682 -16.96 -38.41 -25.78
C VAL A 682 -18.13 -39.31 -26.17
N SER A 683 -18.50 -40.22 -25.27
CA SER A 683 -19.67 -41.08 -25.42
C SER A 683 -20.80 -40.48 -24.59
N LEU A 684 -21.87 -40.05 -25.25
CA LEU A 684 -23.02 -39.43 -24.60
C LEU A 684 -24.05 -40.50 -24.19
N GLU A 685 -24.44 -40.51 -22.92
CA GLU A 685 -25.54 -41.30 -22.36
C GLU A 685 -26.71 -40.38 -22.00
N ILE A 686 -27.93 -40.94 -21.95
CA ILE A 686 -29.10 -40.18 -21.48
C ILE A 686 -28.84 -39.63 -20.07
N ASP A 687 -29.27 -38.40 -19.82
CA ASP A 687 -29.07 -37.62 -18.60
C ASP A 687 -27.64 -37.08 -18.41
N ASP A 688 -26.72 -37.28 -19.36
CA ASP A 688 -25.43 -36.60 -19.35
C ASP A 688 -25.57 -35.08 -19.50
N GLU A 689 -24.71 -34.33 -18.82
CA GLU A 689 -24.67 -32.88 -18.85
C GLU A 689 -23.43 -32.38 -19.60
N ILE A 690 -23.65 -31.55 -20.61
CA ILE A 690 -22.60 -30.73 -21.24
C ILE A 690 -22.75 -29.31 -20.73
N GLN A 691 -21.79 -28.83 -19.94
CA GLN A 691 -21.79 -27.46 -19.44
C GLN A 691 -20.78 -26.62 -20.22
N VAL A 692 -21.25 -25.52 -20.82
CA VAL A 692 -20.45 -24.66 -21.71
C VAL A 692 -20.17 -23.32 -21.06
N PHE A 693 -18.88 -23.00 -20.91
CA PHE A 693 -18.36 -21.85 -20.20
C PHE A 693 -17.75 -20.84 -21.17
N LEU A 694 -17.99 -19.56 -20.93
CA LEU A 694 -17.37 -18.46 -21.66
C LEU A 694 -16.45 -17.67 -20.73
N ARG A 695 -15.24 -17.35 -21.20
CA ARG A 695 -14.29 -16.48 -20.52
C ARG A 695 -13.98 -15.24 -21.34
N ASP A 696 -14.07 -14.07 -20.73
CA ASP A 696 -13.70 -12.80 -21.37
C ASP A 696 -12.17 -12.62 -21.56
N ALA A 697 -11.79 -11.47 -22.12
CA ALA A 697 -10.42 -11.07 -22.41
C ALA A 697 -9.93 -9.87 -21.58
N GLU A 698 -10.58 -9.60 -20.45
CA GLU A 698 -10.35 -8.38 -19.66
C GLU A 698 -9.08 -8.43 -18.78
N GLY A 699 -8.42 -9.58 -18.74
CA GLY A 699 -7.16 -9.78 -18.04
C GLY A 699 -7.32 -10.13 -16.57
N SER A 700 -6.24 -9.92 -15.81
CA SER A 700 -6.16 -10.31 -14.40
C SER A 700 -6.60 -9.19 -13.47
N ALA A 701 -7.64 -9.44 -12.69
CA ALA A 701 -8.10 -8.56 -11.62
C ALA A 701 -7.01 -8.34 -10.56
N VAL A 702 -6.26 -9.40 -10.22
CA VAL A 702 -5.11 -9.31 -9.29
C VAL A 702 -4.04 -8.36 -9.84
N ALA A 703 -3.71 -8.46 -11.13
CA ALA A 703 -2.73 -7.57 -11.75
C ALA A 703 -3.22 -6.11 -11.83
N ALA A 704 -4.54 -5.90 -11.90
CA ALA A 704 -5.17 -4.59 -11.82
C ALA A 704 -5.25 -4.03 -10.38
N GLY A 705 -4.89 -4.81 -9.36
CA GLY A 705 -4.91 -4.39 -7.96
C GLY A 705 -6.22 -4.65 -7.22
N VAL A 706 -7.16 -5.40 -7.81
CA VAL A 706 -8.38 -5.86 -7.13
C VAL A 706 -7.99 -6.85 -6.03
N VAL A 707 -8.54 -6.65 -4.83
CA VAL A 707 -8.26 -7.49 -3.67
C VAL A 707 -9.33 -8.58 -3.54
N ASN A 708 -8.91 -9.81 -3.27
CA ASN A 708 -9.78 -11.01 -3.19
C ASN A 708 -10.72 -11.20 -4.42
N PRO A 709 -10.21 -11.18 -5.66
CA PRO A 709 -11.04 -11.43 -6.83
C PRO A 709 -11.60 -12.87 -6.83
N PRO A 710 -12.67 -13.14 -7.58
CA PRO A 710 -13.29 -14.46 -7.61
C PRO A 710 -12.36 -15.47 -8.28
N GLU A 711 -12.43 -16.75 -7.87
CA GLU A 711 -11.61 -17.84 -8.42
C GLU A 711 -11.84 -18.06 -9.94
N THR A 712 -12.94 -17.53 -10.47
CA THR A 712 -13.27 -17.55 -11.89
C THR A 712 -12.37 -16.65 -12.74
N ASN A 713 -11.69 -15.63 -12.16
CA ASN A 713 -10.79 -14.74 -12.90
C ASN A 713 -9.35 -15.29 -12.96
N ASN A 714 -8.73 -15.19 -14.13
CA ASN A 714 -7.33 -15.56 -14.34
C ASN A 714 -6.58 -14.49 -15.14
N THR A 715 -5.40 -14.81 -15.68
CA THR A 715 -4.61 -13.85 -16.47
C THR A 715 -5.25 -13.41 -17.79
N ARG A 716 -6.24 -14.16 -18.28
CA ARG A 716 -6.96 -13.86 -19.51
C ARG A 716 -8.23 -13.05 -19.22
N GLY A 717 -8.98 -13.40 -18.19
CA GLY A 717 -10.30 -12.83 -17.96
C GLY A 717 -11.15 -13.62 -16.98
N ASN A 718 -12.38 -13.18 -16.74
CA ASN A 718 -13.34 -13.88 -15.88
C ASN A 718 -14.18 -14.90 -16.68
N ILE A 719 -14.39 -16.09 -16.10
CA ILE A 719 -15.20 -17.16 -16.71
C ILE A 719 -16.55 -17.27 -16.01
N ASN A 720 -17.59 -17.71 -16.74
CA ASN A 720 -18.83 -18.11 -16.09
C ASN A 720 -18.55 -19.14 -14.98
N PRO A 721 -19.16 -19.02 -13.79
CA PRO A 721 -19.04 -20.04 -12.77
C PRO A 721 -19.85 -21.29 -13.14
N SER A 722 -19.50 -22.45 -12.56
CA SER A 722 -20.26 -23.71 -12.76
C SER A 722 -21.65 -23.68 -12.12
N THR A 723 -21.81 -22.88 -11.08
CA THR A 723 -23.07 -22.59 -10.40
C THR A 723 -23.15 -21.10 -10.15
N GLU A 724 -24.35 -20.55 -9.98
CA GLU A 724 -24.54 -19.14 -9.67
C GLU A 724 -23.59 -18.68 -8.53
N LEU A 725 -22.86 -17.59 -8.75
CA LEU A 725 -21.86 -17.06 -7.82
C LEU A 725 -22.19 -15.60 -7.50
N ILE A 726 -22.46 -15.30 -6.24
CA ILE A 726 -22.56 -13.91 -5.77
C ILE A 726 -21.13 -13.40 -5.56
N PHE A 727 -20.76 -12.34 -6.26
CA PHE A 727 -19.51 -11.64 -6.07
C PHE A 727 -19.81 -10.16 -5.78
N HIS A 728 -19.45 -9.74 -4.56
CA HIS A 728 -19.77 -8.42 -4.03
C HIS A 728 -21.28 -8.13 -4.10
N ASP A 729 -21.71 -7.19 -4.94
CA ASP A 729 -23.10 -6.74 -5.04
C ASP A 729 -23.83 -7.28 -6.29
N VAL A 730 -23.17 -8.11 -7.10
CA VAL A 730 -23.72 -8.69 -8.35
C VAL A 730 -23.67 -10.22 -8.33
N THR A 731 -24.65 -10.84 -8.97
CA THR A 731 -24.72 -12.28 -9.19
C THR A 731 -24.20 -12.63 -10.58
N PHE A 732 -23.19 -13.50 -10.66
CA PHE A 732 -22.72 -14.09 -11.90
C PHE A 732 -23.58 -15.30 -12.27
N GLU A 733 -24.20 -15.26 -13.44
CA GLU A 733 -24.97 -16.39 -13.99
C GLU A 733 -24.05 -17.59 -14.26
N SER A 734 -24.54 -18.79 -13.97
CA SER A 734 -23.81 -20.02 -14.27
C SER A 734 -23.69 -20.29 -15.77
N ALA A 735 -22.63 -21.00 -16.15
CA ALA A 735 -22.44 -21.55 -17.48
C ALA A 735 -23.64 -22.40 -17.94
N THR A 736 -23.99 -22.31 -19.23
CA THR A 736 -25.17 -22.97 -19.82
C THR A 736 -25.02 -24.49 -19.80
N ILE A 737 -26.06 -25.19 -19.37
CA ILE A 737 -26.10 -26.66 -19.32
C ILE A 737 -27.01 -27.19 -20.43
N LEU A 738 -26.51 -28.17 -21.18
CA LEU A 738 -27.25 -28.96 -22.16
C LEU A 738 -27.36 -30.41 -21.64
N THR A 739 -28.55 -30.98 -21.66
CA THR A 739 -28.79 -32.35 -21.19
C THR A 739 -28.94 -33.31 -22.37
N VAL A 740 -28.29 -34.47 -22.31
CA VAL A 740 -28.45 -35.52 -23.33
C VAL A 740 -29.78 -36.25 -23.10
N GLY A 741 -30.61 -36.35 -24.13
CA GLY A 741 -31.93 -36.98 -24.00
C GLY A 741 -32.56 -37.37 -25.34
N ASP A 742 -33.73 -38.00 -25.26
CA ASP A 742 -34.52 -38.34 -26.44
C ASP A 742 -35.14 -37.07 -27.05
N LEU A 743 -34.88 -36.88 -28.35
CA LEU A 743 -35.46 -35.83 -29.15
C LEU A 743 -36.94 -36.15 -29.42
N GLY A 744 -37.81 -35.84 -28.45
CA GLY A 744 -39.26 -36.01 -28.55
C GLY A 744 -39.90 -35.32 -29.78
N PRO A 745 -41.22 -35.51 -30.00
CA PRO A 745 -41.94 -34.89 -31.11
C PRO A 745 -41.84 -33.36 -31.02
N ILE A 746 -41.68 -32.70 -32.17
CA ILE A 746 -41.69 -31.23 -32.24
C ILE A 746 -43.14 -30.74 -32.17
N SER A 747 -43.39 -29.72 -31.34
CA SER A 747 -44.70 -29.07 -31.28
C SER A 747 -45.09 -28.46 -32.64
N PRO A 748 -46.37 -28.49 -33.03
CA PRO A 748 -46.83 -27.74 -34.20
C PRO A 748 -46.57 -26.23 -34.01
N VAL A 749 -46.13 -25.54 -35.06
CA VAL A 749 -45.94 -24.08 -35.11
C VAL A 749 -46.98 -23.43 -36.00
N ASP A 750 -47.18 -22.13 -35.85
CA ASP A 750 -48.20 -21.39 -36.60
C ASP A 750 -47.86 -21.38 -38.11
N PRO A 751 -48.76 -21.85 -39.00
CA PRO A 751 -48.50 -21.87 -40.43
C PRO A 751 -48.49 -20.48 -41.08
N LEU A 752 -48.88 -19.42 -40.38
CA LEU A 752 -48.72 -18.03 -40.80
C LEU A 752 -47.52 -17.34 -40.12
N ASP A 753 -47.08 -17.84 -38.95
CA ASP A 753 -45.96 -17.32 -38.17
C ASP A 753 -45.08 -18.44 -37.57
N PRO A 754 -44.16 -19.03 -38.35
CA PRO A 754 -43.46 -20.27 -37.99
C PRO A 754 -42.55 -20.20 -36.75
N GLU A 755 -42.38 -19.03 -36.13
CA GLU A 755 -41.61 -18.85 -34.87
C GLU A 755 -42.45 -19.16 -33.62
N ILE A 756 -43.78 -19.28 -33.75
CA ILE A 756 -44.71 -19.43 -32.63
C ILE A 756 -45.25 -20.85 -32.56
N GLU A 757 -45.08 -21.54 -31.42
CA GLU A 757 -45.74 -22.83 -31.16
C GLU A 757 -47.26 -22.66 -30.96
N VAL A 758 -48.06 -23.58 -31.51
CA VAL A 758 -49.53 -23.55 -31.45
C VAL A 758 -50.11 -24.94 -31.18
N ASP A 759 -51.35 -24.97 -30.67
CA ASP A 759 -52.10 -26.20 -30.46
C ASP A 759 -53.28 -26.30 -31.46
N PRO A 760 -53.22 -27.13 -32.52
CA PRO A 760 -54.32 -27.28 -33.47
C PRO A 760 -55.48 -28.16 -32.95
N GLU A 761 -56.73 -27.78 -33.25
CA GLU A 761 -57.95 -28.45 -32.74
C GLU A 761 -58.07 -29.95 -33.11
N ASN A 762 -57.63 -30.35 -34.30
CA ASN A 762 -57.92 -31.64 -34.94
C ASN A 762 -56.65 -32.45 -35.20
N LYS A 763 -55.86 -32.69 -34.15
CA LYS A 763 -54.59 -33.44 -34.20
C LYS A 763 -54.76 -34.80 -34.89
N PRO A 764 -53.91 -35.15 -35.88
CA PRO A 764 -53.92 -36.48 -36.47
C PRO A 764 -53.38 -37.52 -35.49
N GLU A 765 -53.65 -38.80 -35.75
CA GLU A 765 -52.92 -39.89 -35.10
C GLU A 765 -51.52 -39.99 -35.71
N LEU A 766 -50.49 -39.65 -34.93
CA LEU A 766 -49.08 -39.77 -35.33
C LEU A 766 -48.43 -40.97 -34.60
N PRO A 767 -47.50 -41.69 -35.24
CA PRO A 767 -46.69 -42.71 -34.55
C PRO A 767 -45.88 -42.09 -33.39
N GLU A 768 -45.74 -42.80 -32.28
CA GLU A 768 -44.98 -42.31 -31.10
C GLU A 768 -43.47 -42.20 -31.36
N ASP A 769 -42.91 -43.04 -32.27
CA ASP A 769 -41.47 -43.14 -32.53
C ASP A 769 -41.09 -42.80 -33.99
N GLN A 770 -41.32 -41.55 -34.41
CA GLN A 770 -40.98 -41.12 -35.79
C GLN A 770 -39.47 -40.87 -36.01
N GLY A 771 -38.69 -40.70 -34.93
CA GLY A 771 -37.26 -40.44 -34.99
C GLY A 771 -36.89 -39.01 -35.40
N GLN A 772 -35.70 -38.83 -35.98
CA GLN A 772 -35.16 -37.52 -36.34
C GLN A 772 -35.77 -36.91 -37.62
N LEU A 773 -36.47 -37.71 -38.43
CA LEU A 773 -37.26 -37.25 -39.58
C LEU A 773 -38.74 -37.54 -39.30
N SER A 774 -39.52 -36.51 -39.00
CA SER A 774 -40.89 -36.66 -38.50
C SER A 774 -41.90 -35.82 -39.27
N ILE A 775 -43.15 -36.30 -39.29
CA ILE A 775 -44.33 -35.45 -39.54
C ILE A 775 -44.83 -35.00 -38.17
N ASP A 776 -44.79 -33.70 -37.92
CA ASP A 776 -45.12 -33.12 -36.62
C ASP A 776 -46.61 -32.77 -36.52
N PHE A 777 -47.23 -32.44 -37.66
CA PHE A 777 -48.67 -32.15 -37.75
C PHE A 777 -49.22 -32.33 -39.17
N VAL A 778 -50.50 -32.69 -39.27
CA VAL A 778 -51.27 -32.70 -40.52
C VAL A 778 -52.71 -32.29 -40.25
N SER A 779 -53.21 -31.26 -40.94
CA SER A 779 -54.62 -30.86 -40.86
C SER A 779 -55.58 -31.96 -41.33
N SER A 780 -56.67 -32.16 -40.58
CA SER A 780 -57.84 -32.92 -41.05
C SER A 780 -58.82 -32.01 -41.81
N PHE A 781 -59.17 -32.36 -43.05
CA PHE A 781 -60.06 -31.53 -43.86
C PHE A 781 -61.54 -31.74 -43.52
N ASN A 782 -62.20 -30.68 -43.02
CA ASN A 782 -63.62 -30.69 -42.71
C ASN A 782 -64.40 -29.82 -43.71
N PHE A 783 -65.36 -30.41 -44.43
CA PHE A 783 -66.19 -29.69 -45.42
C PHE A 783 -67.51 -29.17 -44.85
N GLY A 784 -67.77 -29.35 -43.56
CA GLY A 784 -69.00 -28.92 -42.90
C GLY A 784 -70.27 -29.60 -43.42
N SER A 785 -71.43 -29.02 -43.09
CA SER A 785 -72.73 -29.46 -43.60
C SER A 785 -73.05 -28.80 -44.93
N GLN A 786 -73.29 -29.61 -45.96
CA GLN A 786 -73.51 -29.14 -47.32
C GLN A 786 -74.91 -29.52 -47.83
N ALA A 787 -75.52 -28.64 -48.63
CA ALA A 787 -76.79 -28.96 -49.28
C ALA A 787 -76.58 -29.97 -50.42
N ILE A 788 -77.49 -30.94 -50.53
CA ILE A 788 -77.49 -31.92 -51.62
C ILE A 788 -77.71 -31.20 -52.96
N SER A 789 -76.80 -31.41 -53.91
CA SER A 789 -76.89 -30.88 -55.27
C SER A 789 -77.07 -32.00 -56.29
N VAL A 790 -77.88 -31.74 -57.31
CA VAL A 790 -78.02 -32.60 -58.51
C VAL A 790 -77.12 -32.14 -59.67
N HIS A 791 -76.32 -31.09 -59.45
CA HIS A 791 -75.34 -30.55 -60.38
C HIS A 791 -73.92 -30.78 -59.86
N ASP A 792 -72.92 -30.57 -60.71
CA ASP A 792 -71.52 -30.55 -60.26
C ASP A 792 -71.36 -29.44 -59.22
N GLN A 793 -70.78 -29.79 -58.06
CA GLN A 793 -70.61 -28.86 -56.95
C GLN A 793 -69.21 -29.01 -56.35
N THR A 794 -68.58 -27.88 -56.06
CA THR A 794 -67.32 -27.81 -55.33
C THR A 794 -67.61 -27.35 -53.90
N TYR A 795 -67.05 -28.06 -52.93
CA TYR A 795 -67.11 -27.73 -51.51
C TYR A 795 -65.70 -27.48 -51.00
N TYR A 796 -65.49 -26.41 -50.23
CA TYR A 796 -64.18 -26.11 -49.67
C TYR A 796 -64.07 -26.58 -48.23
N ALA A 797 -62.87 -27.05 -47.86
CA ALA A 797 -62.59 -27.38 -46.47
C ALA A 797 -62.54 -26.11 -45.63
N GLN A 798 -63.05 -26.19 -44.41
CA GLN A 798 -62.87 -25.14 -43.41
C GLN A 798 -61.38 -24.95 -43.12
N PRO A 799 -60.95 -23.71 -42.83
CA PRO A 799 -59.60 -23.45 -42.33
C PRO A 799 -59.27 -24.23 -41.04
N GLN A 800 -57.98 -24.40 -40.79
CA GLN A 800 -57.46 -24.99 -39.57
C GLN A 800 -57.71 -24.04 -38.38
N ARG A 801 -58.32 -24.54 -37.30
CA ARG A 801 -58.51 -23.79 -36.06
C ARG A 801 -57.49 -24.20 -35.01
N LEU A 802 -57.16 -23.26 -34.12
CA LEU A 802 -56.25 -23.45 -32.99
C LEU A 802 -57.05 -23.54 -31.68
N LEU A 803 -56.42 -24.07 -30.63
CA LEU A 803 -56.93 -24.10 -29.26
C LEU A 803 -56.26 -22.99 -28.45
N ASN A 804 -57.01 -22.41 -27.51
CA ASN A 804 -56.49 -21.53 -26.46
C ASN A 804 -55.76 -22.37 -25.39
N GLU A 805 -55.01 -21.72 -24.49
CA GLU A 805 -54.34 -22.39 -23.36
C GLU A 805 -55.28 -23.21 -22.47
N ASP A 806 -56.57 -22.84 -22.39
CA ASP A 806 -57.59 -23.55 -21.62
C ASP A 806 -58.23 -24.75 -22.37
N GLY A 807 -57.76 -25.05 -23.58
CA GLY A 807 -58.24 -26.14 -24.43
C GLY A 807 -59.53 -25.84 -25.20
N THR A 808 -60.04 -24.61 -25.16
CA THR A 808 -61.20 -24.19 -25.97
C THR A 808 -60.77 -23.76 -27.37
N ILE A 809 -61.69 -23.82 -28.36
CA ILE A 809 -61.39 -23.39 -29.74
C ILE A 809 -61.17 -21.88 -29.76
N ASN A 810 -60.07 -21.44 -30.37
CA ASN A 810 -59.84 -20.04 -30.69
C ASN A 810 -60.70 -19.62 -31.90
N GLU A 811 -61.82 -18.94 -31.64
CA GLU A 811 -62.75 -18.50 -32.69
C GLU A 811 -62.27 -17.24 -33.46
N SER A 812 -61.20 -16.59 -33.01
CA SER A 812 -60.73 -15.33 -33.58
C SER A 812 -59.71 -15.48 -34.71
N GLU A 813 -59.13 -16.67 -34.84
CA GLU A 813 -57.91 -16.89 -35.63
C GLU A 813 -57.97 -18.20 -36.41
N GLU A 814 -58.28 -18.10 -37.71
CA GLU A 814 -58.25 -19.21 -38.66
C GLU A 814 -56.91 -19.28 -39.37
N ARG A 815 -56.44 -20.50 -39.67
CA ARG A 815 -55.16 -20.78 -40.33
C ARG A 815 -55.36 -21.60 -41.61
N PRO A 816 -54.47 -21.48 -42.62
CA PRO A 816 -54.44 -22.42 -43.73
C PRO A 816 -54.32 -23.85 -43.21
N ASN A 817 -54.96 -24.80 -43.90
CA ASN A 817 -54.67 -26.21 -43.63
C ASN A 817 -53.20 -26.51 -44.01
N TYR A 818 -52.48 -27.30 -43.21
CA TYR A 818 -51.05 -27.48 -43.40
C TYR A 818 -50.54 -28.84 -42.94
N VAL A 819 -49.29 -29.12 -43.31
CA VAL A 819 -48.47 -30.23 -42.83
C VAL A 819 -47.16 -29.65 -42.31
N GLN A 820 -46.71 -30.10 -41.14
CA GLN A 820 -45.40 -29.76 -40.60
C GLN A 820 -44.47 -30.97 -40.62
N ILE A 821 -43.24 -30.75 -41.06
CA ILE A 821 -42.20 -31.78 -41.21
C ILE A 821 -40.92 -31.26 -40.54
N SER A 822 -40.24 -32.10 -39.77
CA SER A 822 -38.93 -31.78 -39.21
C SER A 822 -37.88 -32.80 -39.65
N ASP A 823 -36.78 -32.32 -40.24
CA ASP A 823 -35.58 -33.12 -40.49
C ASP A 823 -34.44 -32.64 -39.58
N ARG A 824 -34.28 -33.34 -38.45
CA ARG A 824 -33.26 -33.12 -37.42
C ARG A 824 -32.08 -34.08 -37.54
N ARG A 825 -31.96 -34.80 -38.67
CA ARG A 825 -30.85 -35.74 -38.90
C ARG A 825 -29.52 -35.02 -39.03
N SER A 826 -28.44 -35.65 -38.57
CA SER A 826 -27.07 -35.17 -38.76
C SER A 826 -26.73 -35.00 -40.25
N GLU A 827 -25.76 -34.15 -40.58
CA GLU A 827 -25.34 -33.94 -41.99
C GLU A 827 -24.91 -35.25 -42.67
N ASN A 828 -24.33 -36.18 -41.92
CA ASN A 828 -23.85 -37.47 -42.44
C ASN A 828 -25.00 -38.46 -42.75
N ASP A 829 -26.13 -38.36 -42.06
CA ASP A 829 -27.30 -39.23 -42.25
C ASP A 829 -28.33 -38.63 -43.22
N ARG A 830 -28.14 -37.38 -43.63
CA ARG A 830 -29.07 -36.61 -44.46
C ARG A 830 -28.87 -36.91 -45.94
N ASN A 831 -29.88 -37.53 -46.54
CA ASN A 831 -29.87 -37.95 -47.95
C ASN A 831 -31.13 -37.48 -48.73
N GLY A 832 -31.78 -36.41 -48.25
CA GLY A 832 -33.09 -35.97 -48.72
C GLY A 832 -34.26 -36.77 -48.14
N TRP A 833 -35.49 -36.32 -48.45
CA TRP A 833 -36.74 -36.95 -48.05
C TRP A 833 -37.87 -36.61 -49.02
N THR A 834 -38.94 -37.41 -49.02
CA THR A 834 -40.10 -37.25 -49.89
C THR A 834 -41.39 -37.34 -49.08
N LEU A 835 -42.26 -36.34 -49.22
CA LEU A 835 -43.61 -36.34 -48.68
C LEU A 835 -44.62 -36.70 -49.77
N ALA A 836 -45.41 -37.74 -49.53
CA ALA A 836 -46.47 -38.18 -50.43
C ALA A 836 -47.80 -38.33 -49.69
N VAL A 837 -48.90 -38.21 -50.44
CA VAL A 837 -50.25 -38.44 -49.94
C VAL A 837 -51.00 -39.43 -50.82
N THR A 838 -51.74 -40.34 -50.20
CA THR A 838 -52.66 -41.28 -50.87
C THR A 838 -54.04 -41.15 -50.25
N GLN A 839 -55.05 -40.83 -51.06
CA GLN A 839 -56.44 -41.00 -50.62
C GLN A 839 -56.78 -42.50 -50.66
N LYS A 840 -57.00 -43.13 -49.50
CA LYS A 840 -57.13 -44.59 -49.38
C LYS A 840 -58.31 -45.16 -50.18
N GLU A 841 -59.49 -44.57 -50.00
CA GLU A 841 -60.74 -44.98 -50.63
C GLU A 841 -61.58 -43.73 -50.97
N GLN A 842 -62.59 -43.89 -51.83
CA GLN A 842 -63.52 -42.80 -52.15
C GLN A 842 -64.35 -42.40 -50.91
N PHE A 843 -64.81 -41.14 -50.85
CA PHE A 843 -65.71 -40.64 -49.80
C PHE A 843 -66.92 -41.54 -49.63
N LYS A 844 -67.08 -42.07 -48.40
CA LYS A 844 -68.00 -43.14 -48.09
C LYS A 844 -68.84 -42.82 -46.85
N GLY A 845 -70.14 -43.10 -46.94
CA GLY A 845 -71.07 -42.99 -45.83
C GLY A 845 -71.17 -44.27 -44.99
N ALA A 846 -71.77 -44.15 -43.80
CA ALA A 846 -71.90 -45.26 -42.85
C ALA A 846 -72.66 -46.48 -43.40
N GLU A 847 -73.57 -46.30 -44.36
CA GLU A 847 -74.32 -47.39 -45.00
C GLU A 847 -73.72 -47.82 -46.35
N ASN A 848 -72.43 -47.52 -46.58
CA ASN A 848 -71.69 -47.74 -47.82
C ASN A 848 -72.16 -46.91 -49.04
N GLN A 849 -72.83 -45.78 -48.83
CA GLN A 849 -73.00 -44.77 -49.89
C GLN A 849 -71.61 -44.27 -50.34
N VAL A 850 -71.38 -44.10 -51.64
CA VAL A 850 -70.09 -43.63 -52.17
C VAL A 850 -70.30 -42.44 -53.08
N LEU A 851 -69.55 -41.35 -52.86
CA LEU A 851 -69.52 -40.21 -53.77
C LEU A 851 -68.70 -40.55 -55.03
N ASN A 852 -69.30 -41.34 -55.92
CA ASN A 852 -68.62 -41.85 -57.10
C ASN A 852 -68.14 -40.72 -58.00
N GLY A 853 -66.84 -40.72 -58.27
CA GLY A 853 -66.18 -39.70 -59.09
C GLY A 853 -65.80 -38.42 -58.36
N ALA A 854 -66.03 -38.32 -57.05
CA ALA A 854 -65.58 -37.17 -56.28
C ALA A 854 -64.05 -37.08 -56.24
N ARG A 855 -63.52 -35.85 -56.25
CA ARG A 855 -62.08 -35.57 -56.32
C ARG A 855 -61.71 -34.54 -55.27
N LEU A 856 -60.63 -34.81 -54.54
CA LEU A 856 -60.04 -33.85 -53.62
C LEU A 856 -58.90 -33.12 -54.32
N SER A 857 -58.90 -31.79 -54.31
CA SER A 857 -57.90 -30.94 -54.94
C SER A 857 -57.21 -30.06 -53.91
N LEU A 858 -55.88 -30.01 -53.95
CA LEU A 858 -55.02 -29.16 -53.12
C LEU A 858 -54.42 -28.06 -53.99
N SER A 859 -54.66 -26.81 -53.64
CA SER A 859 -54.23 -25.62 -54.40
C SER A 859 -53.57 -24.59 -53.48
N ASN A 860 -53.02 -23.51 -54.05
CA ASN A 860 -52.29 -22.46 -53.33
C ASN A 860 -51.19 -22.98 -52.37
N GLN A 861 -50.49 -24.03 -52.79
CA GLN A 861 -49.47 -24.71 -51.99
C GLN A 861 -48.25 -23.81 -51.78
N GLN A 862 -47.80 -23.70 -50.54
CA GLN A 862 -46.62 -22.93 -50.15
C GLN A 862 -45.79 -23.72 -49.13
N VAL A 863 -44.48 -23.46 -49.13
CA VAL A 863 -43.49 -24.09 -48.24
C VAL A 863 -42.73 -22.97 -47.53
N ILE A 864 -42.72 -22.97 -46.20
CA ILE A 864 -42.08 -21.93 -45.37
C ILE A 864 -41.34 -22.54 -44.18
N THR A 865 -40.42 -21.78 -43.58
CA THR A 865 -39.70 -22.11 -42.34
C THR A 865 -39.31 -20.82 -41.60
N ALA A 866 -39.14 -20.88 -40.28
CA ALA A 866 -38.53 -19.82 -39.47
C ALA A 866 -36.99 -19.95 -39.39
N GLN A 867 -36.44 -21.14 -39.64
CA GLN A 867 -35.04 -21.46 -39.33
C GLN A 867 -34.06 -21.10 -40.47
N GLY A 868 -34.58 -20.63 -41.60
CA GLY A 868 -33.79 -20.43 -42.82
C GLY A 868 -33.35 -21.73 -43.49
N GLY A 869 -32.61 -21.63 -44.61
CA GLY A 869 -32.12 -22.79 -45.38
C GLY A 869 -32.80 -22.98 -46.73
N GLU A 870 -32.40 -24.04 -47.43
CA GLU A 870 -32.90 -24.37 -48.78
C GLU A 870 -34.20 -25.17 -48.71
N ALA A 871 -35.26 -24.66 -49.35
CA ALA A 871 -36.60 -25.24 -49.28
C ALA A 871 -36.73 -26.55 -50.08
N PRO A 872 -37.50 -27.53 -49.59
CA PRO A 872 -37.79 -28.74 -50.34
C PRO A 872 -38.60 -28.41 -51.61
N GLY A 873 -38.29 -29.09 -52.71
CA GLY A 873 -38.91 -28.86 -54.01
C GLY A 873 -40.37 -29.30 -54.09
N LEU A 874 -41.25 -28.35 -54.44
CA LEU A 874 -42.67 -28.60 -54.72
C LEU A 874 -42.88 -29.31 -56.07
N GLN A 875 -43.52 -30.48 -56.06
CA GLN A 875 -43.57 -31.35 -57.24
C GLN A 875 -44.70 -31.06 -58.23
N SER A 876 -45.86 -30.59 -57.77
CA SER A 876 -47.03 -30.32 -58.63
C SER A 876 -48.02 -29.37 -57.94
N ALA A 877 -48.53 -28.35 -58.65
CA ALA A 877 -49.60 -27.48 -58.12
C ALA A 877 -50.54 -27.00 -59.26
N PRO A 878 -51.88 -27.13 -59.15
CA PRO A 878 -52.63 -27.83 -58.09
C PRO A 878 -52.51 -29.36 -58.19
N VAL A 879 -52.75 -30.06 -57.08
CA VAL A 879 -52.76 -31.53 -57.02
C VAL A 879 -54.19 -32.04 -56.85
N THR A 880 -54.68 -32.82 -57.79
CA THR A 880 -55.90 -33.60 -57.60
C THR A 880 -55.56 -35.03 -57.18
N LEU A 881 -56.17 -35.46 -56.07
CA LEU A 881 -56.08 -36.81 -55.54
C LEU A 881 -57.14 -37.71 -56.20
N VAL A 882 -56.70 -38.90 -56.58
CA VAL A 882 -57.57 -39.96 -57.09
C VAL A 882 -57.44 -41.12 -56.11
N PRO A 883 -58.56 -41.65 -55.56
CA PRO A 883 -58.50 -42.76 -54.61
C PRO A 883 -57.62 -43.92 -55.09
N GLY A 884 -56.77 -44.42 -54.20
CA GLY A 884 -55.81 -45.50 -54.45
C GLY A 884 -54.50 -45.10 -55.16
N ASN A 885 -54.35 -43.85 -55.62
CA ASN A 885 -53.13 -43.38 -56.26
C ASN A 885 -52.30 -42.51 -55.30
N GLN A 886 -51.03 -42.87 -55.13
CA GLN A 886 -50.05 -42.06 -54.41
C GLN A 886 -49.67 -40.81 -55.23
N ARG A 887 -49.57 -39.67 -54.57
CA ARG A 887 -49.11 -38.40 -55.16
C ARG A 887 -47.97 -37.84 -54.31
N THR A 888 -46.81 -37.64 -54.94
CA THR A 888 -45.70 -36.91 -54.33
C THR A 888 -46.01 -35.42 -54.30
N LEU A 889 -45.77 -34.78 -53.16
CA LEU A 889 -46.07 -33.37 -52.90
C LEU A 889 -44.79 -32.56 -52.79
N LEU A 890 -43.89 -32.99 -51.91
CA LEU A 890 -42.58 -32.37 -51.68
C LEU A 890 -41.47 -33.39 -51.86
N GLN A 891 -40.33 -32.92 -52.34
CA GLN A 891 -39.09 -33.69 -52.42
C GLN A 891 -37.90 -32.81 -52.06
N ALA A 892 -37.20 -33.17 -51.00
CA ALA A 892 -35.93 -32.59 -50.60
C ALA A 892 -34.75 -33.40 -51.18
N GLN A 893 -33.74 -32.72 -51.71
CA GLN A 893 -32.47 -33.32 -52.13
C GLN A 893 -31.28 -32.79 -51.31
N GLY A 894 -30.34 -33.67 -50.95
CA GLY A 894 -29.14 -33.29 -50.20
C GLY A 894 -29.48 -32.62 -48.86
N SER A 895 -29.10 -31.35 -48.71
CA SER A 895 -29.34 -30.52 -47.53
C SER A 895 -30.66 -29.73 -47.55
N GLU A 896 -31.44 -29.80 -48.63
CA GLU A 896 -32.77 -29.18 -48.69
C GLU A 896 -33.67 -29.75 -47.60
N GLY A 897 -34.60 -28.95 -47.08
CA GLY A 897 -35.58 -29.43 -46.12
C GLY A 897 -35.02 -29.78 -44.74
N THR A 898 -33.84 -29.26 -44.38
CA THR A 898 -33.25 -29.36 -43.04
C THR A 898 -34.01 -28.48 -42.04
N GLY A 899 -34.22 -28.95 -40.81
CA GLY A 899 -34.99 -28.23 -39.81
C GLY A 899 -36.50 -28.42 -39.99
N THR A 900 -37.29 -27.51 -39.42
CA THR A 900 -38.76 -27.58 -39.43
C THR A 900 -39.34 -26.78 -40.61
N TRP A 901 -40.18 -27.45 -41.40
CA TRP A 901 -40.81 -26.91 -42.61
C TRP A 901 -42.33 -27.06 -42.56
N ILE A 902 -43.02 -26.00 -42.93
CA ILE A 902 -44.48 -25.93 -43.02
C ILE A 902 -44.89 -25.96 -44.49
N TYR A 903 -45.65 -26.99 -44.84
CA TYR A 903 -46.32 -27.14 -46.13
C TYR A 903 -47.79 -26.76 -46.00
N ARG A 904 -48.14 -25.54 -46.40
CA ARG A 904 -49.48 -24.96 -46.21
C ARG A 904 -50.27 -24.86 -47.51
N PHE A 905 -51.60 -24.97 -47.40
CA PHE A 905 -52.55 -24.80 -48.50
C PHE A 905 -53.25 -23.45 -48.36
N GLY A 906 -52.70 -22.43 -49.01
CA GLY A 906 -53.14 -21.04 -48.93
C GLY A 906 -52.41 -20.22 -47.87
N ASP A 907 -52.90 -19.00 -47.67
CA ASP A 907 -52.46 -18.00 -46.71
C ASP A 907 -53.68 -17.42 -45.96
N GLY A 908 -53.50 -16.35 -45.17
CA GLY A 908 -54.59 -15.74 -44.40
C GLY A 908 -55.78 -15.28 -45.24
N GLU A 909 -55.62 -15.07 -46.56
CA GLU A 909 -56.72 -14.68 -47.46
C GLU A 909 -57.32 -15.89 -48.19
N THR A 910 -56.50 -16.86 -48.59
CA THR A 910 -56.90 -17.97 -49.47
C THR A 910 -57.15 -19.30 -48.75
N ALA A 911 -56.93 -19.38 -47.44
CA ALA A 911 -57.09 -20.59 -46.62
C ALA A 911 -58.43 -21.32 -46.85
N GLY A 912 -59.53 -20.55 -46.93
CA GLY A 912 -60.89 -21.08 -47.05
C GLY A 912 -61.26 -21.65 -48.43
N GLU A 913 -60.39 -21.53 -49.44
CA GLU A 913 -60.66 -22.00 -50.82
C GLU A 913 -59.55 -22.92 -51.38
N SER A 914 -58.54 -23.25 -50.56
CA SER A 914 -57.33 -23.92 -51.04
C SER A 914 -57.41 -25.45 -51.07
N VAL A 915 -58.34 -26.04 -50.31
CA VAL A 915 -58.64 -27.48 -50.30
C VAL A 915 -60.09 -27.69 -50.74
N ALA A 916 -60.29 -28.32 -51.89
CA ALA A 916 -61.58 -28.41 -52.56
C ALA A 916 -62.01 -29.86 -52.81
N LEU A 917 -63.27 -30.18 -52.50
CA LEU A 917 -63.93 -31.43 -52.83
C LEU A 917 -64.91 -31.20 -53.98
N ASP A 918 -64.56 -31.69 -55.16
CA ASP A 918 -65.41 -31.66 -56.35
C ASP A 918 -66.31 -32.90 -56.36
N VAL A 919 -67.62 -32.71 -56.23
CA VAL A 919 -68.63 -33.77 -56.30
C VAL A 919 -69.39 -33.66 -57.64
N PRO A 920 -69.20 -34.61 -58.57
CA PRO A 920 -69.87 -34.54 -59.86
C PRO A 920 -71.36 -34.89 -59.74
N ARG A 921 -72.17 -34.40 -60.68
CA ARG A 921 -73.61 -34.72 -60.81
C ARG A 921 -73.94 -36.22 -60.79
N GLY A 922 -72.96 -37.06 -61.16
CA GLY A 922 -73.09 -38.52 -61.19
C GLY A 922 -72.89 -39.21 -59.83
N ALA A 923 -72.48 -38.49 -58.79
CA ALA A 923 -72.21 -39.03 -57.47
C ALA A 923 -73.48 -39.40 -56.70
N ASN A 924 -74.64 -38.81 -57.05
CA ASN A 924 -75.95 -39.00 -56.39
C ASN A 924 -75.88 -38.97 -54.85
N PRO A 925 -75.44 -37.86 -54.23
CA PRO A 925 -75.28 -37.78 -52.79
C PRO A 925 -76.62 -37.92 -52.03
N GLU A 926 -76.62 -38.78 -51.00
CA GLU A 926 -77.69 -38.92 -50.01
C GLU A 926 -77.39 -38.09 -48.74
N ALA A 927 -78.42 -37.81 -47.93
CA ALA A 927 -78.31 -37.09 -46.67
C ALA A 927 -77.60 -37.94 -45.60
N ALA A 928 -76.27 -38.00 -45.66
CA ALA A 928 -75.39 -38.75 -44.76
C ALA A 928 -74.04 -38.03 -44.59
N THR A 929 -73.29 -38.42 -43.55
CA THR A 929 -71.89 -38.01 -43.40
C THR A 929 -71.01 -38.90 -44.28
N TYR A 930 -70.15 -38.28 -45.10
CA TYR A 930 -69.16 -38.98 -45.91
C TYR A 930 -67.76 -38.69 -45.39
N SER A 931 -66.92 -39.70 -45.30
CA SER A 931 -65.51 -39.55 -44.92
C SER A 931 -64.60 -40.37 -45.82
N SER A 932 -63.32 -39.99 -45.85
CA SER A 932 -62.24 -40.69 -46.53
C SER A 932 -60.98 -40.54 -45.70
N THR A 933 -60.05 -41.50 -45.80
CA THR A 933 -58.77 -41.46 -45.09
C THR A 933 -57.67 -41.03 -46.05
N LEU A 934 -56.92 -40.00 -45.67
CA LEU A 934 -55.67 -39.64 -46.32
C LEU A 934 -54.52 -40.31 -45.56
N ILE A 935 -53.67 -41.03 -46.29
CA ILE A 935 -52.44 -41.61 -45.75
C ILE A 935 -51.30 -40.71 -46.20
N TRP A 936 -50.63 -40.11 -45.22
CA TRP A 936 -49.43 -39.30 -45.41
C TRP A 936 -48.21 -40.16 -45.16
N GLU A 937 -47.25 -40.11 -46.07
CA GLU A 937 -46.04 -40.91 -46.01
C GLU A 937 -44.84 -39.99 -46.17
N LEU A 938 -43.97 -39.98 -45.15
CA LEU A 938 -42.67 -39.35 -45.18
C LEU A 938 -41.62 -40.45 -45.31
N SER A 939 -40.82 -40.38 -46.37
CA SER A 939 -39.83 -41.41 -46.67
C SER A 939 -38.47 -40.79 -47.00
N ALA A 940 -37.41 -41.43 -46.54
CA ALA A 940 -36.04 -41.13 -46.92
C ALA A 940 -35.43 -42.38 -47.56
N ILE A 941 -35.57 -42.50 -48.88
CA ILE A 941 -35.00 -43.63 -49.63
C ILE A 941 -33.67 -43.15 -50.20
N PRO A 942 -32.53 -43.78 -49.88
CA PRO A 942 -31.26 -43.45 -50.51
C PRO A 942 -31.38 -43.60 -52.02
N GLY A 943 -31.01 -42.57 -52.78
CA GLY A 943 -30.90 -42.67 -54.24
C GLY A 943 -29.87 -43.76 -54.59
N ASN A 944 -30.26 -44.70 -55.46
CA ASN A 944 -29.33 -45.70 -56.01
C ASN A 944 -28.18 -45.09 -56.81
#